data_AF-A0A0D2TKA0-F1
#
_entry.id   AF-A0A0D2TKA0-F1
#
_cell.length_a   1.000
_cell.length_b   1.000
_cell.length_c   1.000
_cell.angle_alpha   90.00
_cell.angle_beta   90.00
_cell.angle_gamma   90.00
#
_symmetry.space_group_name_H-M   'P 1'
#
loop_
_entity.id
_entity.type
_entity.pdbx_description
1 polymer ?
#
loop_
_entity_poly.entity_id
_entity_poly.type
_entity_poly.pdbx_seq_one_letter_code
_entity_poly.pdbx_strand_id
1 'polypeptide(L)'
;MASSLQNLLKEEGFERGKEISLRNPSSAKPDESVALPIYICHARKSLGKPNHDAEESVTRNGSSVFSSRRVSNSDRSKPKSSTNDDTPRRDEPAIDDVAIRAVISILGGYTGKYIKDESFRGMIKGKCSSCLTRRKTGSDDGVFENMKLGIESIDSLVQNPGNKKELRMKTLRNSIELLSIVASLNSKKTRNGSTCGVPNSHLSACAQLYLSIVYKLEKNHRISARHLLQVFCDSAFLARTHLLPDLWEHLFLPHLLHLKVWYHKELELLSNLDYGEKEKRMKVLCKLYNDQMDIGTAKFAMYYKEWLKIGAKAPAVPTVPLPSSPSFRSSRRRSSDSFASRSSINKNLYRTVFGTTTELQSIELDHRIRASMDICHLQAEENECTDEENYNGCNYVHNMTKTRRSSSSQIYRTPRTDLLPETRKSDHFRLFTCQSGPTECLVNGKNVVRHSSMRRKDNVHLPLSDLSRSIATICSSDNLTECEIAVRLLTKAWLESHGGPAIEAAIAKAPVIEGILEVLFASSDDEILELAISILAEFVARSEVNRQIILNSDPHLEIFLRLLRNSGLFLKAAVLLYLIKPKAKQMISTDWVPLVLRVLEFGEQLQTLFTVRCSPQVAAFYVLDQLLTGFNEDRNLENASQVVSLGGLNLLIRNVEMGGVLERNNAAMIISCCIRADGSCRNYVADKINKASLLELIVGNHKDSNGSVIALLTELLCLNRRTQITEFLNDLLNGWGGLNTMHILMVYLQKAQPEERPLVAAILLQLDLLSFCREIL
;
A
#
# COMPACT_ATOMS: atom_id res chain seq x y z
N MET A 1 49.42 5.64 5.46
CA MET A 1 49.53 4.95 6.76
C MET A 1 48.20 5.11 7.49
N ALA A 2 47.35 4.08 7.43
CA ALA A 2 46.01 4.10 8.01
C ALA A 2 46.08 3.51 9.42
N SER A 3 45.79 4.32 10.43
CA SER A 3 45.67 3.86 11.82
C SER A 3 44.31 3.19 12.02
N SER A 4 44.37 1.95 12.52
CA SER A 4 43.22 1.09 12.81
C SER A 4 42.32 1.70 13.90
N LEU A 5 41.00 1.54 13.71
CA LEU A 5 39.88 1.88 14.61
C LEU A 5 40.12 1.50 16.09
N GLN A 6 41.01 0.54 16.31
CA GLN A 6 41.40 0.03 17.62
C GLN A 6 42.20 1.04 18.47
N ASN A 7 42.86 2.02 17.85
CA ASN A 7 43.60 3.07 18.57
C ASN A 7 42.68 4.16 19.12
N LEU A 8 41.57 4.47 18.43
CA LEU A 8 40.58 5.45 18.91
C LEU A 8 39.80 4.94 20.12
N LEU A 9 39.56 3.63 20.20
CA LEU A 9 38.84 3.01 21.32
C LEU A 9 39.68 2.92 22.62
N LYS A 10 40.99 3.20 22.56
CA LYS A 10 41.86 3.28 23.74
C LYS A 10 41.92 4.69 24.35
N GLU A 11 41.65 5.74 23.58
CA GLU A 11 41.64 7.11 24.09
C GLU A 11 40.36 7.45 24.89
N GLU A 12 39.26 6.71 24.69
CA GLU A 12 37.98 6.93 25.40
C GLU A 12 37.78 6.08 26.67
N GLY A 13 38.82 5.43 27.19
CA GLY A 13 38.83 5.00 28.60
C GLY A 13 37.94 3.81 29.00
N PHE A 14 37.79 2.79 28.15
CA PHE A 14 37.18 1.51 28.56
C PHE A 14 38.22 0.39 28.63
N GLU A 15 38.80 0.18 29.82
CA GLU A 15 39.62 -1.01 30.12
C GLU A 15 38.75 -2.20 30.58
N ARG A 16 39.00 -3.37 29.97
CA ARG A 16 38.46 -4.67 30.40
C ARG A 16 39.14 -5.13 31.70
N GLY A 17 38.39 -5.17 32.80
CA GLY A 17 38.73 -5.88 34.03
C GLY A 17 38.32 -7.37 34.00
N LYS A 18 39.11 -8.20 34.70
CA LYS A 18 39.32 -9.65 34.59
C LYS A 18 38.23 -10.57 35.19
N GLU A 19 38.16 -11.79 34.66
CA GLU A 19 37.50 -12.99 35.19
C GLU A 19 38.13 -13.54 36.49
N ILE A 20 37.31 -14.09 37.39
CA ILE A 20 37.65 -15.19 38.31
C ILE A 20 36.45 -16.18 38.43
N SER A 21 36.72 -17.43 38.06
CA SER A 21 36.02 -18.74 38.24
C SER A 21 35.54 -19.04 39.69
N LEU A 22 34.64 -19.98 40.06
CA LEU A 22 34.13 -21.26 39.53
C LEU A 22 33.04 -21.79 40.51
N ARG A 23 31.92 -22.36 40.01
CA ARG A 23 31.39 -23.73 40.33
C ARG A 23 29.89 -23.91 40.01
N ASN A 24 29.64 -24.85 39.11
CA ASN A 24 28.39 -25.55 38.78
C ASN A 24 28.03 -26.57 39.90
N PRO A 25 26.77 -27.07 40.06
CA PRO A 25 26.08 -27.85 39.01
C PRO A 25 24.53 -27.83 38.92
N SER A 26 24.08 -28.43 37.80
CA SER A 26 22.77 -29.07 37.52
C SER A 26 21.68 -28.29 36.75
N SER A 27 21.74 -28.48 35.43
CA SER A 27 20.63 -28.76 34.49
C SER A 27 19.31 -27.98 34.59
N ALA A 28 19.16 -26.96 33.75
CA ALA A 28 17.93 -26.67 33.01
C ALA A 28 18.30 -26.00 31.68
N LYS A 29 17.71 -26.46 30.57
CA LYS A 29 17.95 -25.98 29.19
C LYS A 29 17.63 -24.47 29.07
N PRO A 30 18.35 -23.68 28.24
CA PRO A 30 17.94 -22.31 27.96
C PRO A 30 16.76 -22.30 26.98
N ASP A 31 15.73 -21.52 27.36
CA ASP A 31 14.50 -21.24 26.62
C ASP A 31 14.79 -20.77 25.19
N GLU A 32 14.04 -21.36 24.26
CA GLU A 32 13.95 -20.94 22.87
C GLU A 32 13.49 -19.48 22.78
N SER A 33 14.08 -18.76 21.83
CA SER A 33 13.60 -17.49 21.32
C SER A 33 12.11 -17.56 21.02
N VAL A 34 11.30 -16.95 21.89
CA VAL A 34 9.85 -16.79 21.67
C VAL A 34 9.65 -15.85 20.48
N ALA A 35 9.45 -16.44 19.30
CA ALA A 35 8.85 -15.76 18.17
C ALA A 35 7.46 -15.27 18.60
N LEU A 36 7.22 -13.97 18.39
CA LEU A 36 5.94 -13.33 18.70
C LEU A 36 4.81 -13.98 17.88
N PRO A 37 3.62 -14.23 18.46
CA PRO A 37 2.47 -14.65 17.70
C PRO A 37 2.07 -13.57 16.69
N ILE A 38 2.08 -13.96 15.43
CA ILE A 38 1.44 -13.24 14.33
C ILE A 38 -0.05 -13.13 14.65
N TYR A 39 -0.54 -11.89 14.74
CA TYR A 39 -1.94 -11.48 14.54
C TYR A 39 -3.06 -12.40 15.10
N ILE A 40 -3.50 -12.12 16.32
CA ILE A 40 -4.79 -12.63 16.83
C ILE A 40 -5.91 -11.75 16.26
N CYS A 41 -6.47 -12.15 15.11
CA CYS A 41 -7.80 -11.79 14.66
C CYS A 41 -8.37 -12.94 13.80
N HIS A 42 -9.00 -13.92 14.46
CA HIS A 42 -9.85 -14.89 13.77
C HIS A 42 -11.10 -14.19 13.24
N ALA A 43 -11.13 -13.91 11.94
CA ALA A 43 -12.36 -13.56 11.25
C ALA A 43 -13.26 -14.80 11.12
N ARG A 44 -14.21 -14.98 12.05
CA ARG A 44 -15.33 -15.91 11.82
C ARG A 44 -16.33 -15.25 10.88
N LYS A 45 -16.42 -15.82 9.67
CA LYS A 45 -17.56 -15.66 8.75
C LYS A 45 -18.84 -16.10 9.48
N SER A 46 -19.85 -15.24 9.58
CA SER A 46 -21.24 -15.69 9.66
C SER A 46 -22.02 -15.09 8.48
N LEU A 47 -22.32 -15.97 7.53
CA LEU A 47 -23.45 -15.79 6.63
C LEU A 47 -24.71 -16.11 7.45
N GLY A 48 -25.66 -15.19 7.48
CA GLY A 48 -27.01 -15.42 7.96
C GLY A 48 -27.93 -14.38 7.35
N LYS A 49 -28.66 -14.76 6.30
CA LYS A 49 -29.75 -13.96 5.72
C LYS A 49 -30.78 -13.66 6.82
N PRO A 50 -31.32 -12.45 6.93
CA PRO A 50 -32.61 -12.27 7.57
C PRO A 50 -33.70 -12.52 6.51
N ASN A 51 -34.57 -13.49 6.77
CA ASN A 51 -35.87 -13.55 6.12
C ASN A 51 -36.72 -12.38 6.64
N HIS A 52 -37.44 -11.76 5.71
CA HIS A 52 -38.53 -10.84 6.01
C HIS A 52 -39.64 -11.58 6.74
N ASP A 53 -40.08 -11.05 7.88
CA ASP A 53 -41.48 -11.07 8.27
C ASP A 53 -41.83 -9.66 8.71
N ALA A 54 -42.81 -9.10 8.02
CA ALA A 54 -43.42 -7.82 8.32
C ALA A 54 -44.57 -8.06 9.30
N GLU A 55 -44.62 -7.27 10.37
CA GLU A 55 -45.89 -6.93 11.01
C GLU A 55 -45.81 -5.50 11.53
N GLU A 56 -46.70 -4.67 10.98
CA GLU A 56 -46.97 -3.30 11.40
C GLU A 56 -47.71 -3.28 12.75
N SER A 57 -47.40 -2.32 13.62
CA SER A 57 -48.45 -1.46 14.19
C SER A 57 -47.93 -0.19 14.85
N VAL A 58 -48.66 0.85 14.48
CA VAL A 58 -48.63 2.29 14.73
C VAL A 58 -48.92 2.69 16.20
N THR A 59 -48.12 3.64 16.71
CA THR A 59 -48.33 4.71 17.74
C THR A 59 -49.19 4.47 18.99
N ARG A 60 -48.75 4.96 20.17
CA ARG A 60 -49.22 6.23 20.82
C ARG A 60 -48.68 6.39 22.28
N ASN A 61 -48.57 7.67 22.66
CA ASN A 61 -48.05 8.37 23.86
C ASN A 61 -48.34 7.85 25.29
N GLY A 62 -47.51 8.34 26.24
CA GLY A 62 -47.85 8.61 27.66
C GLY A 62 -46.79 8.08 28.65
N SER A 63 -45.94 8.93 29.26
CA SER A 63 -46.05 9.43 30.66
C SER A 63 -46.39 8.33 31.68
N SER A 64 -45.73 8.10 32.82
CA SER A 64 -45.10 8.97 33.80
C SER A 64 -44.69 8.13 35.03
N VAL A 65 -43.72 8.63 35.81
CA VAL A 65 -43.74 8.70 37.29
C VAL A 65 -43.52 7.40 38.12
N PHE A 66 -42.33 7.40 38.76
CA PHE A 66 -42.03 7.15 40.18
C PHE A 66 -41.94 5.74 40.82
N SER A 67 -40.82 5.63 41.58
CA SER A 67 -40.64 5.00 42.91
C SER A 67 -40.70 3.46 42.95
N SER A 68 -40.03 2.70 43.81
CA SER A 68 -39.27 2.92 45.06
C SER A 68 -38.39 1.66 45.26
N ARG A 69 -37.11 1.76 45.61
CA ARG A 69 -36.52 1.68 46.97
C ARG A 69 -36.68 0.32 47.71
N ARG A 70 -35.52 -0.11 48.26
CA ARG A 70 -35.20 -1.10 49.33
C ARG A 70 -34.65 -2.43 48.77
N VAL A 71 -33.38 -2.79 48.93
CA VAL A 71 -32.47 -2.93 50.10
C VAL A 71 -32.61 -4.27 50.84
N SER A 72 -31.48 -4.99 50.82
CA SER A 72 -30.95 -5.98 51.77
C SER A 72 -31.25 -7.47 51.60
N ASN A 73 -30.15 -8.16 51.25
CA ASN A 73 -29.46 -9.22 52.00
C ASN A 73 -30.27 -10.41 52.52
N SER A 74 -29.89 -11.63 52.13
CA SER A 74 -28.95 -12.45 52.92
C SER A 74 -28.84 -13.88 52.34
N ASP A 75 -27.85 -14.58 52.87
CA ASP A 75 -27.15 -15.75 52.34
C ASP A 75 -27.90 -17.09 52.30
N ARG A 76 -27.28 -17.99 51.53
CA ARG A 76 -26.97 -19.40 51.83
C ARG A 76 -27.82 -20.54 51.20
N SER A 77 -27.09 -21.27 50.34
CA SER A 77 -26.94 -22.74 50.22
C SER A 77 -28.12 -23.65 49.76
N LYS A 78 -28.02 -24.05 48.48
CA LYS A 78 -28.18 -25.39 47.83
C LYS A 78 -28.64 -26.60 48.70
N PRO A 79 -29.39 -27.60 48.16
CA PRO A 79 -28.99 -28.32 46.93
C PRO A 79 -30.06 -28.86 45.96
N LYS A 80 -29.55 -29.14 44.74
CA LYS A 80 -29.93 -30.06 43.64
C LYS A 80 -31.28 -30.80 43.68
N SER A 81 -32.02 -30.66 42.58
CA SER A 81 -32.60 -31.80 41.85
C SER A 81 -32.39 -31.62 40.34
N SER A 82 -32.11 -32.74 39.70
CA SER A 82 -31.66 -32.94 38.33
C SER A 82 -32.81 -33.19 37.38
N THR A 83 -32.78 -32.57 36.20
CA THR A 83 -33.11 -33.26 34.95
C THR A 83 -32.49 -32.49 33.79
N ASN A 84 -31.69 -33.22 33.02
CA ASN A 84 -30.95 -32.77 31.86
C ASN A 84 -31.92 -32.64 30.67
N ASP A 85 -31.75 -31.59 29.87
CA ASP A 85 -31.85 -31.75 28.42
C ASP A 85 -30.71 -30.96 27.79
N ASP A 86 -29.85 -31.69 27.08
CA ASP A 86 -28.52 -31.30 26.66
C ASP A 86 -28.57 -30.52 25.33
N THR A 87 -28.10 -29.28 25.35
CA THR A 87 -27.38 -28.71 24.20
C THR A 87 -26.19 -27.89 24.74
N PRO A 88 -24.93 -28.29 24.45
CA PRO A 88 -23.78 -27.65 25.07
C PRO A 88 -23.53 -26.29 24.41
N ARG A 89 -23.90 -25.22 25.13
CA ARG A 89 -23.32 -23.89 24.91
C ARG A 89 -21.81 -24.01 25.13
N ARG A 90 -21.04 -23.94 24.05
CA ARG A 90 -19.58 -23.86 24.11
C ARG A 90 -19.17 -22.73 25.05
N ASP A 91 -18.43 -23.09 26.10
CA ASP A 91 -17.65 -22.16 26.90
C ASP A 91 -16.72 -21.35 25.97
N GLU A 92 -16.89 -20.03 25.97
CA GLU A 92 -15.95 -19.10 25.35
C GLU A 92 -14.62 -19.18 26.11
N PRO A 93 -13.49 -19.40 25.43
CA PRO A 93 -12.19 -19.55 26.08
C PRO A 93 -11.79 -18.25 26.79
N ALA A 94 -11.14 -18.39 27.96
CA ALA A 94 -10.51 -17.28 28.66
C ALA A 94 -9.53 -16.53 27.75
N ILE A 95 -9.35 -15.22 27.98
CA ILE A 95 -8.37 -14.41 27.24
C ILE A 95 -7.00 -15.07 27.38
N ASP A 96 -6.30 -15.22 26.25
CA ASP A 96 -4.95 -15.75 26.21
C ASP A 96 -4.03 -14.94 27.13
N ASP A 97 -3.45 -15.61 28.14
CA ASP A 97 -2.50 -15.01 29.08
C ASP A 97 -1.26 -14.45 28.35
N VAL A 98 -0.93 -15.00 27.18
CA VAL A 98 0.12 -14.46 26.29
C VAL A 98 -0.28 -13.08 25.76
N ALA A 99 -1.54 -12.90 25.33
CA ALA A 99 -2.04 -11.61 24.85
C ALA A 99 -2.06 -10.56 25.97
N ILE A 100 -2.45 -10.94 27.20
CA ILE A 100 -2.41 -10.06 28.37
C ILE A 100 -0.96 -9.62 28.65
N ARG A 101 0.00 -10.56 28.64
CA ARG A 101 1.42 -10.26 28.82
C ARG A 101 1.96 -9.35 27.72
N ALA A 102 1.56 -9.56 26.47
CA ALA A 102 1.97 -8.71 25.35
C ALA A 102 1.49 -7.25 25.53
N VAL A 103 0.21 -7.04 25.86
CA VAL A 103 -0.32 -5.68 26.10
C VAL A 103 0.39 -5.00 27.28
N ILE A 104 0.63 -5.73 28.38
CA ILE A 104 1.39 -5.21 29.53
C ILE A 104 2.82 -4.87 29.11
N SER A 105 3.46 -5.66 28.26
CA SER A 105 4.81 -5.40 27.75
C SER A 105 4.89 -4.18 26.84
N ILE A 106 3.91 -3.97 25.95
CA ILE A 106 3.85 -2.79 25.07
C ILE A 106 3.70 -1.51 25.91
N LEU A 107 2.70 -1.46 26.78
CA LEU A 107 2.44 -0.32 27.68
C LEU A 107 3.59 -0.12 28.68
N GLY A 108 4.15 -1.24 29.16
CA GLY A 108 5.28 -1.29 30.07
C GLY A 108 6.60 -0.88 29.45
N GLY A 109 6.76 -1.05 28.14
CA GLY A 109 7.90 -0.59 27.36
C GLY A 109 7.91 0.92 27.26
N TYR A 110 6.75 1.53 26.97
CA TYR A 110 6.60 2.98 26.90
C TYR A 110 6.87 3.67 28.24
N THR A 111 6.24 3.21 29.33
CA THR A 111 6.54 3.71 30.69
C THR A 111 7.98 3.42 31.12
N GLY A 112 8.58 2.35 30.61
CA GLY A 112 10.00 2.03 30.79
C GLY A 112 10.93 3.03 30.12
N LYS A 113 10.56 3.62 28.97
CA LYS A 113 11.36 4.67 28.31
C LYS A 113 11.54 5.88 29.22
N TYR A 114 10.50 6.29 29.95
CA TYR A 114 10.58 7.40 30.93
C TYR A 114 11.66 7.19 32.00
N ILE A 115 11.89 5.94 32.40
CA ILE A 115 12.87 5.61 33.44
C ILE A 115 14.30 5.59 32.86
N LYS A 116 14.45 5.22 31.58
CA LYS A 116 15.76 4.98 30.94
C LYS A 116 16.29 6.18 30.15
N ASP A 117 15.42 6.96 29.54
CA ASP A 117 15.76 8.02 28.59
C ASP A 117 15.46 9.40 29.20
N GLU A 118 16.52 10.16 29.43
CA GLU A 118 16.45 11.51 29.99
C GLU A 118 15.80 12.52 29.05
N SER A 119 16.05 12.42 27.74
CA SER A 119 15.47 13.32 26.74
C SER A 119 13.94 13.15 26.67
N PHE A 120 13.50 11.89 26.66
CA PHE A 120 12.09 11.52 26.68
C PHE A 120 11.41 11.95 28.00
N ARG A 121 12.09 11.79 29.14
CA ARG A 121 11.61 12.28 30.44
C ARG A 121 11.40 13.80 30.44
N GLY A 122 12.37 14.55 29.95
CA GLY A 122 12.28 16.01 29.80
C GLY A 122 11.14 16.44 28.90
N MET A 123 10.94 15.75 27.77
CA MET A 123 9.83 15.99 26.84
C MET A 123 8.47 15.77 27.51
N ILE A 124 8.26 14.65 28.22
CA ILE A 124 6.98 14.35 28.90
C ILE A 124 6.69 15.39 29.99
N LYS A 125 7.72 15.80 30.76
CA LYS A 125 7.61 16.86 31.76
C LYS A 125 7.18 18.18 31.11
N GLY A 126 7.83 18.59 30.01
CA GLY A 126 7.46 19.79 29.25
C GLY A 126 6.02 19.74 28.71
N LYS A 127 5.61 18.61 28.13
CA LYS A 127 4.25 18.38 27.65
C LYS A 127 3.21 18.48 28.77
N CYS A 128 3.46 17.87 29.92
CA CYS A 128 2.56 17.97 31.07
C CYS A 128 2.52 19.40 31.63
N SER A 129 3.66 20.07 31.79
CA SER A 129 3.73 21.46 32.24
C SER A 129 2.99 22.42 31.31
N SER A 130 3.05 22.23 29.99
CA SER A 130 2.29 23.05 29.04
C SER A 130 0.77 22.91 29.24
N CYS A 131 0.30 21.70 29.57
CA CYS A 131 -1.12 21.45 29.91
C CYS A 131 -1.55 22.10 31.23
N LEU A 132 -0.58 22.41 32.11
CA LEU A 132 -0.78 23.00 33.43
C LEU A 132 -0.64 24.54 33.43
N THR A 133 -0.47 25.17 32.27
CA THR A 133 -0.31 26.64 32.18
C THR A 133 -1.59 27.34 32.64
N ARG A 134 -1.50 28.05 33.78
CA ARG A 134 -2.62 28.71 34.47
C ARG A 134 -3.27 29.76 33.57
N ARG A 135 -4.61 29.79 33.53
CA ARG A 135 -5.40 30.83 32.82
C ARG A 135 -6.06 31.84 33.75
N LYS A 136 -6.20 31.52 35.05
CA LYS A 136 -6.69 32.43 36.10
C LYS A 136 -6.02 32.13 37.45
N THR A 137 -5.65 33.16 38.20
CA THR A 137 -5.16 33.06 39.58
C THR A 137 -6.36 32.87 40.52
N GLY A 138 -6.47 31.73 41.18
CA GLY A 138 -7.61 31.37 42.04
C GLY A 138 -7.21 30.37 43.13
N SER A 139 -8.10 30.11 44.09
CA SER A 139 -7.82 29.42 45.37
C SER A 139 -7.53 27.91 45.29
N ASP A 140 -7.62 27.28 44.11
CA ASP A 140 -7.36 25.84 43.93
C ASP A 140 -5.86 25.52 43.73
N ASP A 141 -5.01 26.26 44.44
CA ASP A 141 -3.54 26.16 44.36
C ASP A 141 -3.03 24.77 44.77
N GLY A 142 -3.71 24.15 45.76
CA GLY A 142 -3.33 22.84 46.29
C GLY A 142 -3.37 21.70 45.27
N VAL A 143 -4.26 21.74 44.27
CA VAL A 143 -4.30 20.69 43.22
C VAL A 143 -3.09 20.77 42.31
N PHE A 144 -2.69 21.98 41.92
CA PHE A 144 -1.54 22.21 41.06
C PHE A 144 -0.23 21.92 41.81
N GLU A 145 -0.15 22.32 43.08
CA GLU A 145 0.99 22.00 43.94
C GLU A 145 1.09 20.49 44.18
N ASN A 146 -0.02 19.77 44.44
CA ASN A 146 -0.01 18.31 44.54
C ASN A 146 0.48 17.64 43.25
N MET A 147 0.04 18.13 42.09
CA MET A 147 0.51 17.63 40.79
C MET A 147 2.01 17.89 40.62
N LYS A 148 2.47 19.11 40.86
CA LYS A 148 3.87 19.53 40.69
C LYS A 148 4.79 18.76 41.63
N LEU A 149 4.47 18.70 42.93
CA LEU A 149 5.20 17.92 43.92
C LEU A 149 5.22 16.43 43.59
N GLY A 150 4.11 15.90 43.06
CA GLY A 150 4.03 14.53 42.55
C GLY A 150 5.02 14.27 41.40
N ILE A 151 5.02 15.14 40.38
CA ILE A 151 5.94 15.05 39.23
C ILE A 151 7.40 15.13 39.68
N GLU A 152 7.74 16.13 40.49
CA GLU A 152 9.11 16.38 40.96
C GLU A 152 9.64 15.24 41.83
N SER A 153 8.78 14.68 42.69
CA SER A 153 9.12 13.52 43.51
C SER A 153 9.44 12.29 42.65
N ILE A 154 8.67 12.06 41.58
CA ILE A 154 8.90 10.94 40.65
C ILE A 154 10.19 11.13 39.87
N ASP A 155 10.42 12.35 39.38
CA ASP A 155 11.64 12.70 38.64
C ASP A 155 12.89 12.49 39.51
N SER A 156 12.86 12.97 40.76
CA SER A 156 13.91 12.75 41.75
C SER A 156 14.14 11.26 42.06
N LEU A 157 13.07 10.46 42.15
CA LEU A 157 13.15 9.02 42.38
C LEU A 157 13.81 8.26 41.22
N VAL A 158 13.65 8.74 39.98
CA VAL A 158 14.29 8.17 38.79
C VAL A 158 15.77 8.56 38.72
N GLN A 159 16.10 9.81 39.05
CA GLN A 159 17.46 10.34 39.00
C GLN A 159 18.37 9.82 40.14
N ASN A 160 17.81 9.55 41.33
CA ASN A 160 18.57 9.14 42.52
C ASN A 160 18.17 7.72 43.00
N PRO A 161 18.54 6.65 42.27
CA PRO A 161 18.13 5.28 42.59
C PRO A 161 18.74 4.70 43.88
N GLY A 162 19.78 5.33 44.43
CA GLY A 162 20.58 4.85 45.58
C GLY A 162 20.03 5.15 46.98
N ASN A 163 18.85 5.78 47.11
CA ASN A 163 18.26 6.11 48.41
C ASN A 163 17.86 4.86 49.22
N LYS A 164 17.92 4.94 50.57
CA LYS A 164 17.47 3.88 51.48
C LYS A 164 16.08 3.39 51.06
N LYS A 165 15.91 2.07 50.91
CA LYS A 165 14.69 1.41 50.39
C LYS A 165 13.40 1.90 51.07
N GLU A 166 13.45 2.18 52.37
CA GLU A 166 12.33 2.71 53.15
C GLU A 166 11.94 4.14 52.76
N LEU A 167 12.91 5.05 52.61
CA LEU A 167 12.68 6.42 52.17
C LEU A 167 12.09 6.44 50.76
N ARG A 168 12.62 5.58 49.87
CA ARG A 168 12.10 5.41 48.51
C ARG A 168 10.63 4.96 48.51
N MET A 169 10.27 3.99 49.36
CA MET A 169 8.90 3.50 49.48
C MET A 169 7.95 4.59 50.03
N LYS A 170 8.42 5.40 50.99
CA LYS A 170 7.65 6.52 51.54
C LYS A 170 7.38 7.60 50.49
N THR A 171 8.39 7.97 49.70
CA THR A 171 8.23 8.94 48.61
C THR A 171 7.28 8.41 47.52
N LEU A 172 7.40 7.14 47.13
CA LEU A 172 6.48 6.52 46.16
C LEU A 172 5.03 6.59 46.63
N ARG A 173 4.76 6.20 47.89
CA ARG A 173 3.40 6.27 48.48
C ARG A 173 2.85 7.69 48.51
N ASN A 174 3.67 8.67 48.92
CA ASN A 174 3.29 10.09 48.92
C ASN A 174 2.94 10.57 47.50
N SER A 175 3.76 10.25 46.50
CA SER A 175 3.48 10.61 45.10
C SER A 175 2.19 9.97 44.58
N ILE A 176 1.91 8.70 44.94
CA ILE A 176 0.64 8.04 44.59
C ILE A 176 -0.54 8.80 45.19
N GLU A 177 -0.45 9.18 46.47
CA GLU A 177 -1.52 9.89 47.18
C GLU A 177 -1.81 11.25 46.54
N LEU A 178 -0.77 12.07 46.34
CA LEU A 178 -0.87 13.39 45.72
C LEU A 178 -1.48 13.31 44.30
N LEU A 179 -1.01 12.39 43.47
CA LEU A 179 -1.49 12.24 42.09
C LEU A 179 -2.86 11.58 42.02
N SER A 180 -3.22 10.72 42.99
CA SER A 180 -4.55 10.12 43.05
C SER A 180 -5.62 11.17 43.37
N ILE A 181 -5.30 12.17 44.18
CA ILE A 181 -6.19 13.32 44.42
C ILE A 181 -6.44 14.06 43.10
N VAL A 182 -5.40 14.36 42.32
CA VAL A 182 -5.53 15.05 41.02
C VAL A 182 -6.28 14.18 40.00
N ALA A 183 -6.00 12.89 39.94
CA ALA A 183 -6.68 11.92 39.08
C ALA A 183 -8.18 11.76 39.42
N SER A 184 -8.57 11.97 40.69
CA SER A 184 -9.96 11.88 41.12
C SER A 184 -10.84 13.02 40.58
N LEU A 185 -10.24 14.09 40.06
CA LEU A 185 -10.96 15.24 39.51
C LEU A 185 -11.79 14.89 38.27
N ASN A 186 -11.48 13.81 37.56
CA ASN A 186 -12.27 13.32 36.43
C ASN A 186 -13.39 12.34 36.85
N SER A 187 -13.83 12.39 38.11
CA SER A 187 -14.97 11.60 38.59
C SER A 187 -16.26 11.97 37.85
N LYS A 188 -17.27 11.07 37.88
CA LYS A 188 -18.58 11.31 37.25
C LYS A 188 -19.26 12.63 37.68
N LYS A 189 -18.92 13.18 38.86
CA LYS A 189 -19.49 14.42 39.39
C LYS A 189 -18.75 15.68 38.93
N THR A 190 -17.45 15.56 38.64
CA THR A 190 -16.53 16.70 38.42
C THR A 190 -15.89 16.70 37.02
N ARG A 191 -16.19 15.70 36.19
CA ARG A 191 -15.65 15.47 34.83
C ARG A 191 -15.81 16.67 33.87
N ASN A 192 -16.88 17.45 34.01
CA ASN A 192 -17.14 18.62 33.16
C ASN A 192 -16.62 19.94 33.77
N GLY A 193 -15.91 19.87 34.91
CA GLY A 193 -15.37 21.04 35.60
C GLY A 193 -13.99 21.45 35.10
N SER A 194 -13.54 22.62 35.56
CA SER A 194 -12.18 23.11 35.36
C SER A 194 -11.60 23.64 36.66
N THR A 195 -10.33 23.35 36.92
CA THR A 195 -9.56 23.90 38.05
C THR A 195 -8.58 24.93 37.51
N CYS A 196 -8.59 26.16 38.04
CA CYS A 196 -7.77 27.28 37.57
C CYS A 196 -7.81 27.55 36.05
N GLY A 197 -8.94 27.23 35.39
CA GLY A 197 -9.14 27.39 33.95
C GLY A 197 -8.59 26.24 33.08
N VAL A 198 -8.09 25.16 33.69
CA VAL A 198 -7.70 23.92 33.01
C VAL A 198 -8.78 22.86 33.20
N PRO A 199 -9.27 22.21 32.13
CA PRO A 199 -10.21 21.09 32.23
C PRO A 199 -9.72 19.97 33.13
N ASN A 200 -10.58 19.48 34.03
CA ASN A 200 -10.25 18.42 34.99
C ASN A 200 -9.80 17.11 34.29
N SER A 201 -10.32 16.84 33.09
CA SER A 201 -9.91 15.72 32.24
C SER A 201 -8.44 15.79 31.85
N HIS A 202 -7.89 16.98 31.61
CA HIS A 202 -6.47 17.16 31.26
C HIS A 202 -5.57 16.99 32.48
N LEU A 203 -5.96 17.56 33.63
CA LEU A 203 -5.25 17.38 34.90
C LEU A 203 -5.20 15.89 35.28
N SER A 204 -6.34 15.21 35.17
CA SER A 204 -6.43 13.78 35.42
C SER A 204 -5.59 12.98 34.44
N ALA A 205 -5.64 13.27 33.13
CA ALA A 205 -4.82 12.56 32.14
C ALA A 205 -3.31 12.66 32.45
N CYS A 206 -2.82 13.85 32.82
CA CYS A 206 -1.44 14.01 33.28
C CYS A 206 -1.16 13.22 34.56
N ALA A 207 -2.06 13.27 35.55
CA ALA A 207 -1.89 12.54 36.80
C ALA A 207 -1.86 11.02 36.60
N GLN A 208 -2.73 10.48 35.72
CA GLN A 208 -2.77 9.07 35.34
C GLN A 208 -1.48 8.63 34.64
N LEU A 209 -0.89 9.49 33.81
CA LEU A 209 0.40 9.21 33.18
C LEU A 209 1.50 9.05 34.24
N TYR A 210 1.58 9.96 35.20
CA TYR A 210 2.57 9.86 36.28
C TYR A 210 2.28 8.72 37.26
N LEU A 211 1.02 8.40 37.56
CA LEU A 211 0.65 7.19 38.30
C LEU A 211 1.12 5.92 37.56
N SER A 212 1.02 5.87 36.24
CA SER A 212 1.53 4.73 35.46
C SER A 212 3.03 4.54 35.63
N ILE A 213 3.80 5.63 35.71
CA ILE A 213 5.25 5.62 35.92
C ILE A 213 5.57 5.17 37.36
N VAL A 214 4.84 5.67 38.36
CA VAL A 214 5.04 5.27 39.76
C VAL A 214 4.78 3.78 39.96
N TYR A 215 3.68 3.26 39.43
CA TYR A 215 3.40 1.82 39.53
C TYR A 215 4.38 0.97 38.72
N LYS A 216 5.02 1.53 37.67
CA LYS A 216 6.14 0.87 36.98
C LYS A 216 7.36 0.77 37.90
N LEU A 217 7.67 1.82 38.67
CA LEU A 217 8.74 1.85 39.67
C LEU A 217 8.47 0.90 40.85
N GLU A 218 7.21 0.73 41.26
CA GLU A 218 6.77 -0.26 42.26
C GLU A 218 6.76 -1.71 41.73
N LYS A 219 7.19 -1.94 40.48
CA LYS A 219 7.17 -3.25 39.79
C LYS A 219 5.76 -3.82 39.62
N ASN A 220 4.71 -2.99 39.69
CA ASN A 220 3.34 -3.40 39.43
C ASN A 220 2.94 -3.09 37.98
N HIS A 221 3.45 -3.90 37.06
CA HIS A 221 3.29 -3.68 35.61
C HIS A 221 1.83 -3.67 35.15
N ARG A 222 0.97 -4.47 35.78
CA ARG A 222 -0.45 -4.57 35.44
C ARG A 222 -1.22 -3.32 35.85
N ILE A 223 -0.98 -2.80 37.05
CA ILE A 223 -1.60 -1.55 37.51
C ILE A 223 -1.06 -0.37 36.71
N SER A 224 0.25 -0.32 36.46
CA SER A 224 0.90 0.67 35.59
C SER A 224 0.23 0.76 34.21
N ALA A 225 0.06 -0.38 33.53
CA ALA A 225 -0.61 -0.46 32.23
C ALA A 225 -2.06 0.05 32.28
N ARG A 226 -2.82 -0.25 33.35
CA ARG A 226 -4.19 0.24 33.52
C ARG A 226 -4.27 1.76 33.72
N HIS A 227 -3.32 2.35 34.44
CA HIS A 227 -3.23 3.81 34.57
C HIS A 227 -2.84 4.48 33.26
N LEU A 228 -1.93 3.88 32.47
CA LEU A 228 -1.56 4.41 31.16
C LEU A 228 -2.74 4.39 30.19
N LEU A 229 -3.53 3.31 30.17
CA LEU A 229 -4.78 3.24 29.41
C LEU A 229 -5.81 4.26 29.91
N GLN A 230 -5.83 4.58 31.20
CA GLN A 230 -6.75 5.58 31.75
C GLN A 230 -6.50 6.99 31.20
N VAL A 231 -5.27 7.33 30.78
CA VAL A 231 -4.96 8.61 30.12
C VAL A 231 -5.83 8.80 28.87
N PHE A 232 -5.97 7.75 28.07
CA PHE A 232 -6.80 7.74 26.85
C PHE A 232 -8.30 7.74 27.15
N CYS A 233 -8.72 7.21 28.31
CA CYS A 233 -10.11 7.29 28.75
C CYS A 233 -10.48 8.67 29.29
N ASP A 234 -9.55 9.34 29.99
CA ASP A 234 -9.78 10.63 30.62
C ASP A 234 -9.81 11.77 29.61
N SER A 235 -8.83 11.80 28.69
CA SER A 235 -8.74 12.80 27.64
C SER A 235 -8.11 12.22 26.37
N ALA A 236 -8.94 11.53 25.56
CA ALA A 236 -8.50 10.89 24.32
C ALA A 236 -7.80 11.87 23.35
N PHE A 237 -8.38 13.06 23.14
CA PHE A 237 -7.80 14.08 22.28
C PHE A 237 -6.39 14.47 22.71
N LEU A 238 -6.23 14.82 24.00
CA LEU A 238 -4.95 15.26 24.57
C LEU A 238 -3.91 14.13 24.54
N ALA A 239 -4.34 12.91 24.85
CA ALA A 239 -3.48 11.73 24.83
C ALA A 239 -2.95 11.45 23.41
N ARG A 240 -3.82 11.53 22.40
CA ARG A 240 -3.50 11.22 21.01
C ARG A 240 -2.65 12.28 20.32
N THR A 241 -2.88 13.55 20.62
CA THR A 241 -2.24 14.66 19.89
C THR A 241 -1.00 15.20 20.58
N HIS A 242 -0.95 15.14 21.92
CA HIS A 242 0.08 15.83 22.69
C HIS A 242 0.88 14.89 23.58
N LEU A 243 0.23 14.16 24.49
CA LEU A 243 0.94 13.40 25.54
C LEU A 243 1.61 12.13 25.01
N LEU A 244 0.86 11.30 24.30
CA LEU A 244 1.22 9.92 23.95
C LEU A 244 0.90 9.57 22.47
N PRO A 245 1.28 10.40 21.47
CA PRO A 245 0.95 10.16 20.06
C PRO A 245 1.51 8.83 19.55
N ASP A 246 2.80 8.56 19.76
CA ASP A 246 3.45 7.33 19.28
C ASP A 246 2.75 6.08 19.83
N LEU A 247 2.45 6.06 21.14
CA LEU A 247 1.75 4.92 21.75
C LEU A 247 0.33 4.76 21.19
N TRP A 248 -0.35 5.87 20.89
CA TRP A 248 -1.67 5.82 20.29
C TRP A 248 -1.66 5.26 18.87
N GLU A 249 -0.68 5.64 18.06
CA GLU A 249 -0.50 5.14 16.69
C GLU A 249 -0.23 3.63 16.67
N HIS A 250 0.56 3.13 17.62
CA HIS A 250 0.87 1.71 17.68
C HIS A 250 -0.28 0.86 18.23
N LEU A 251 -1.05 1.36 19.21
CA LEU A 251 -2.04 0.55 19.93
C LEU A 251 -3.50 0.75 19.47
N PHE A 252 -3.88 1.97 19.07
CA PHE A 252 -5.29 2.33 18.83
C PHE A 252 -5.61 2.68 17.39
N LEU A 253 -4.71 3.35 16.66
CA LEU A 253 -4.93 3.74 15.26
C LEU A 253 -5.29 2.55 14.34
N PRO A 254 -4.70 1.34 14.47
CA PRO A 254 -5.08 0.20 13.63
C PRO A 254 -6.56 -0.17 13.72
N HIS A 255 -7.20 0.08 14.88
CA HIS A 255 -8.62 -0.19 15.10
C HIS A 255 -9.54 0.93 14.61
N LEU A 256 -9.01 2.09 14.27
CA LEU A 256 -9.75 3.31 13.94
C LEU A 256 -9.48 3.82 12.51
N LEU A 257 -8.71 3.08 11.72
CA LEU A 257 -8.27 3.49 10.39
C LEU A 257 -9.45 3.80 9.44
N HIS A 258 -10.58 3.10 9.61
CA HIS A 258 -11.80 3.35 8.83
C HIS A 258 -12.36 4.76 9.01
N LEU A 259 -12.15 5.40 10.17
CA LEU A 259 -12.53 6.79 10.41
C LEU A 259 -11.62 7.76 9.65
N LYS A 260 -10.32 7.45 9.56
CA LYS A 260 -9.37 8.24 8.76
C LYS A 260 -9.75 8.18 7.29
N VAL A 261 -10.06 6.99 6.76
CA VAL A 261 -10.54 6.83 5.38
C VAL A 261 -11.84 7.60 5.14
N TRP A 262 -12.81 7.50 6.05
CA TRP A 262 -14.08 8.23 5.95
C TRP A 262 -13.87 9.75 5.94
N TYR A 263 -13.00 10.28 6.80
CA TYR A 263 -12.71 11.71 6.86
C TYR A 263 -12.12 12.25 5.56
N HIS A 264 -11.18 11.51 4.95
CA HIS A 264 -10.60 11.90 3.65
C HIS A 264 -11.67 11.90 2.55
N LYS A 265 -12.54 10.88 2.53
CA LYS A 265 -13.67 10.82 1.59
C LYS A 265 -14.64 12.00 1.74
N GLU A 266 -15.02 12.37 2.96
CA GLU A 266 -15.90 13.53 3.18
C GLU A 266 -15.21 14.86 2.88
N LEU A 267 -13.90 14.95 3.11
CA LEU A 267 -13.10 16.12 2.79
C LEU A 267 -13.04 16.35 1.27
N GLU A 268 -12.94 15.28 0.48
CA GLU A 268 -13.04 15.33 -0.98
C GLU A 268 -14.40 15.90 -1.45
N LEU A 269 -15.51 15.51 -0.80
CA LEU A 269 -16.85 16.02 -1.13
C LEU A 269 -17.03 17.53 -0.88
N LEU A 270 -16.24 18.12 0.02
CA LEU A 270 -16.27 19.55 0.33
C LEU A 270 -15.50 20.41 -0.70
N SER A 271 -14.77 19.80 -1.63
CA SER A 271 -13.91 20.50 -2.60
C SER A 271 -14.67 21.36 -3.61
N ASN A 272 -15.99 21.14 -3.77
CA ASN A 272 -16.84 21.80 -4.76
C ASN A 272 -17.63 23.03 -4.23
N LEU A 273 -17.37 23.48 -2.99
CA LEU A 273 -18.13 24.54 -2.32
C LEU A 273 -17.40 25.89 -2.33
N ASP A 274 -18.17 26.97 -2.25
CA ASP A 274 -17.66 28.33 -2.09
C ASP A 274 -16.76 28.46 -0.84
N TYR A 275 -15.72 29.29 -0.92
CA TYR A 275 -14.61 29.34 0.06
C TYR A 275 -15.10 29.57 1.50
N GLY A 276 -16.05 30.49 1.69
CA GLY A 276 -16.60 30.82 3.01
C GLY A 276 -17.48 29.72 3.62
N GLU A 277 -18.15 28.91 2.78
CA GLU A 277 -18.96 27.78 3.23
C GLU A 277 -18.11 26.52 3.43
N LYS A 278 -17.08 26.34 2.60
CA LYS A 278 -16.07 25.29 2.69
C LYS A 278 -15.33 25.34 4.02
N GLU A 279 -14.85 26.50 4.45
CA GLU A 279 -14.13 26.64 5.72
C GLU A 279 -15.01 26.28 6.92
N LYS A 280 -16.27 26.75 6.93
CA LYS A 280 -17.24 26.43 7.99
C LYS A 280 -17.53 24.93 8.05
N ARG A 281 -17.77 24.29 6.89
CA ARG A 281 -18.04 22.86 6.80
C ARG A 281 -16.82 22.00 7.11
N MET A 282 -15.63 22.43 6.71
CA MET A 282 -14.36 21.81 7.07
C MET A 282 -14.18 21.80 8.59
N LYS A 283 -14.42 22.93 9.27
CA LYS A 283 -14.35 23.00 10.74
C LYS A 283 -15.32 22.03 11.41
N VAL A 284 -16.54 21.90 10.89
CA VAL A 284 -17.54 20.93 11.39
C VAL A 284 -17.09 19.49 11.14
N LEU A 285 -16.57 19.19 9.94
CA LEU A 285 -16.08 17.87 9.58
C LEU A 285 -14.86 17.45 10.42
N CYS A 286 -13.87 18.33 10.56
CA CYS A 286 -12.71 18.13 11.44
C CYS A 286 -13.14 17.85 12.87
N LYS A 287 -14.14 18.59 13.38
CA LYS A 287 -14.67 18.37 14.72
C LYS A 287 -15.30 16.98 14.84
N LEU A 288 -16.18 16.62 13.90
CA LEU A 288 -16.89 15.34 13.90
C LEU A 288 -15.93 14.13 13.75
N TYR A 289 -14.88 14.28 12.95
CA TYR A 289 -13.79 13.29 12.85
C TYR A 289 -13.06 13.13 14.18
N ASN A 290 -12.60 14.23 14.78
CA ASN A 290 -11.90 14.16 16.06
C ASN A 290 -12.79 13.60 17.17
N ASP A 291 -14.06 14.02 17.25
CA ASP A 291 -15.04 13.51 18.21
C ASP A 291 -15.19 11.99 18.07
N GLN A 292 -15.32 11.48 16.85
CA GLN A 292 -15.46 10.04 16.62
C GLN A 292 -14.18 9.26 16.90
N MET A 293 -13.01 9.83 16.55
CA MET A 293 -11.70 9.27 16.87
C MET A 293 -11.49 9.16 18.38
N ASP A 294 -11.94 10.18 19.12
CA ASP A 294 -11.81 10.23 20.58
C ASP A 294 -12.77 9.23 21.26
N ILE A 295 -14.01 9.10 20.76
CA ILE A 295 -14.95 8.05 21.21
C ILE A 295 -14.36 6.66 20.95
N GLY A 296 -13.80 6.43 19.76
CA GLY A 296 -13.18 5.16 19.40
C GLY A 296 -11.99 4.84 20.30
N THR A 297 -11.11 5.82 20.50
CA THR A 297 -9.93 5.69 21.37
C THR A 297 -10.33 5.36 22.80
N ALA A 298 -11.31 6.07 23.38
CA ALA A 298 -11.79 5.80 24.72
C ALA A 298 -12.44 4.40 24.85
N LYS A 299 -13.19 3.95 23.83
CA LYS A 299 -13.78 2.61 23.80
C LYS A 299 -12.72 1.51 23.80
N PHE A 300 -11.72 1.61 22.93
CA PHE A 300 -10.63 0.62 22.87
C PHE A 300 -9.72 0.69 24.11
N ALA A 301 -9.48 1.87 24.67
CA ALA A 301 -8.73 2.02 25.91
C ALA A 301 -9.45 1.34 27.08
N MET A 302 -10.78 1.50 27.19
CA MET A 302 -11.60 0.79 28.16
C MET A 302 -11.60 -0.73 27.91
N TYR A 303 -11.68 -1.16 26.65
CA TYR A 303 -11.60 -2.57 26.29
C TYR A 303 -10.31 -3.24 26.77
N TYR A 304 -9.15 -2.64 26.49
CA TYR A 304 -7.87 -3.15 27.01
C TYR A 304 -7.78 -3.03 28.53
N LYS A 305 -8.38 -2.00 29.14
CA LYS A 305 -8.37 -1.85 30.60
C LYS A 305 -9.19 -2.95 31.29
N GLU A 306 -10.28 -3.41 30.68
CA GLU A 306 -11.08 -4.54 31.14
C GLU A 306 -10.34 -5.88 30.94
N TRP A 307 -9.60 -6.05 29.83
CA TRP A 307 -8.70 -7.21 29.62
C TRP A 307 -7.68 -7.35 30.77
N LEU A 308 -7.17 -6.23 31.26
CA LEU A 308 -6.19 -6.22 32.33
C LEU A 308 -6.80 -6.45 33.74
N LYS A 309 -8.07 -6.83 33.89
CA LYS A 309 -8.63 -7.26 35.20
C LYS A 309 -8.36 -8.75 35.45
N ILE A 310 -8.04 -9.11 36.70
CA ILE A 310 -7.73 -10.50 37.08
C ILE A 310 -9.02 -11.33 36.95
N GLY A 311 -8.98 -12.44 36.20
CA GLY A 311 -10.12 -13.35 36.00
C GLY A 311 -11.24 -12.82 35.10
N ALA A 312 -11.01 -11.78 34.31
CA ALA A 312 -12.02 -11.24 33.40
C ALA A 312 -12.20 -12.11 32.15
N LYS A 313 -13.46 -12.33 31.75
CA LYS A 313 -13.81 -12.88 30.43
C LYS A 313 -13.50 -11.84 29.34
N ALA A 314 -13.19 -12.29 28.13
CA ALA A 314 -12.95 -11.41 26.99
C ALA A 314 -14.17 -10.49 26.77
N PRO A 315 -14.09 -9.17 27.00
CA PRO A 315 -15.15 -8.25 26.60
C PRO A 315 -15.35 -8.33 25.09
N ALA A 316 -16.57 -8.03 24.63
CA ALA A 316 -16.84 -7.93 23.21
C ALA A 316 -15.99 -6.82 22.58
N VAL A 317 -15.45 -7.08 21.39
CA VAL A 317 -14.65 -6.10 20.64
C VAL A 317 -15.50 -4.86 20.36
N PRO A 318 -15.07 -3.64 20.72
CA PRO A 318 -15.84 -2.44 20.50
C PRO A 318 -16.03 -2.16 19.01
N THR A 319 -17.26 -1.88 18.61
CA THR A 319 -17.56 -1.34 17.29
C THR A 319 -17.63 0.19 17.35
N VAL A 320 -16.89 0.84 16.45
CA VAL A 320 -16.91 2.30 16.29
C VAL A 320 -17.59 2.61 14.96
N PRO A 321 -18.85 3.08 14.97
CA PRO A 321 -19.57 3.35 13.74
C PRO A 321 -18.93 4.51 12.97
N LEU A 322 -19.20 4.58 11.67
CA LEU A 322 -18.89 5.78 10.90
C LEU A 322 -19.77 6.93 11.37
N PRO A 323 -19.27 8.16 11.40
CA PRO A 323 -20.11 9.31 11.63
C PRO A 323 -21.18 9.43 10.55
N SER A 324 -22.38 9.86 10.94
CA SER A 324 -23.45 10.17 9.99
C SER A 324 -22.99 11.29 9.07
N SER A 325 -22.93 11.04 7.75
CA SER A 325 -22.59 12.10 6.80
C SER A 325 -23.56 13.27 7.02
N PRO A 326 -23.07 14.49 7.26
CA PRO A 326 -23.94 15.64 7.39
C PRO A 326 -24.76 15.78 6.10
N SER A 327 -26.09 15.69 6.22
CA SER A 327 -27.00 15.71 5.07
C SER A 327 -27.01 17.10 4.43
N PHE A 328 -26.04 17.38 3.56
CA PHE A 328 -25.99 18.61 2.77
C PHE A 328 -26.74 18.46 1.44
N ARG A 329 -27.81 17.64 1.41
CA ARG A 329 -28.71 17.61 0.25
C ARG A 329 -29.52 18.89 0.24
N SER A 330 -29.10 19.80 -0.64
CA SER A 330 -29.97 20.86 -1.14
C SER A 330 -31.28 20.25 -1.60
N SER A 331 -32.36 20.66 -0.95
CA SER A 331 -33.73 20.39 -1.38
C SER A 331 -33.97 21.08 -2.72
N ARG A 332 -33.79 20.35 -3.83
CA ARG A 332 -34.43 20.68 -5.11
C ARG A 332 -34.85 19.41 -5.83
N ARG A 333 -36.17 19.21 -5.77
CA ARG A 333 -37.09 18.58 -6.73
C ARG A 333 -36.67 17.28 -7.42
N ARG A 334 -37.43 16.23 -7.05
CA ARG A 334 -37.88 15.08 -7.86
C ARG A 334 -37.59 15.20 -9.36
N SER A 335 -36.82 14.25 -9.87
CA SER A 335 -37.30 13.37 -10.94
C SER A 335 -36.68 11.99 -10.70
N SER A 336 -37.55 10.99 -10.67
CA SER A 336 -37.16 9.59 -10.66
C SER A 336 -36.66 9.26 -12.06
N ASP A 337 -35.48 8.68 -12.17
CA ASP A 337 -35.21 7.63 -13.14
C ASP A 337 -34.06 6.77 -12.65
N SER A 338 -34.39 5.49 -12.49
CA SER A 338 -33.54 4.45 -11.95
C SER A 338 -32.90 3.67 -13.09
N PHE A 339 -31.58 3.75 -13.22
CA PHE A 339 -30.79 2.66 -13.80
C PHE A 339 -29.58 2.41 -12.91
N ALA A 340 -29.68 1.34 -12.13
CA ALA A 340 -28.61 0.82 -11.31
C ALA A 340 -27.80 -0.20 -12.12
N SER A 341 -26.67 0.23 -12.69
CA SER A 341 -25.63 -0.70 -13.10
C SER A 341 -24.78 -1.04 -11.88
N ARG A 342 -25.12 -2.16 -11.23
CA ARG A 342 -24.30 -2.78 -10.18
C ARG A 342 -23.04 -3.37 -10.82
N SER A 343 -21.96 -2.60 -10.86
CA SER A 343 -20.61 -3.16 -11.03
C SER A 343 -20.11 -3.63 -9.66
N SER A 344 -20.09 -4.96 -9.46
CA SER A 344 -19.55 -5.59 -8.26
C SER A 344 -18.04 -5.67 -8.34
N ILE A 345 -17.35 -4.56 -8.09
CA ILE A 345 -15.89 -4.56 -7.93
C ILE A 345 -15.54 -5.23 -6.59
N ASN A 346 -14.79 -6.32 -6.67
CA ASN A 346 -14.34 -7.13 -5.54
C ASN A 346 -13.29 -6.36 -4.72
N LYS A 347 -13.72 -5.76 -3.60
CA LYS A 347 -12.87 -4.99 -2.65
C LYS A 347 -11.72 -5.79 -2.04
N ASN A 348 -11.70 -7.12 -2.17
CA ASN A 348 -10.62 -7.95 -1.66
C ASN A 348 -9.36 -7.85 -2.53
N LEU A 349 -9.49 -7.55 -3.84
CA LEU A 349 -8.34 -7.56 -4.75
C LEU A 349 -7.38 -6.38 -4.49
N TYR A 350 -7.92 -5.18 -4.19
CA TYR A 350 -7.12 -4.01 -3.82
C TYR A 350 -6.26 -4.26 -2.58
N ARG A 351 -6.84 -4.91 -1.55
CA ARG A 351 -6.12 -5.21 -0.30
C ARG A 351 -5.09 -6.32 -0.45
N THR A 352 -5.31 -7.25 -1.39
CA THR A 352 -4.37 -8.32 -1.72
C THR A 352 -3.22 -7.83 -2.59
N VAL A 353 -3.48 -6.91 -3.52
CA VAL A 353 -2.47 -6.40 -4.45
C VAL A 353 -1.57 -5.35 -3.80
N PHE A 354 -2.10 -4.43 -3.01
CA PHE A 354 -1.29 -3.36 -2.39
C PHE A 354 -0.72 -3.73 -1.01
N GLY A 355 -1.00 -4.94 -0.49
CA GLY A 355 -0.53 -5.38 0.83
C GLY A 355 -1.02 -4.48 1.98
N THR A 356 -0.70 -4.85 3.22
CA THR A 356 -0.84 -3.96 4.37
C THR A 356 0.24 -2.89 4.28
N THR A 357 -0.14 -1.63 4.11
CA THR A 357 0.76 -0.48 4.11
C THR A 357 1.63 -0.47 5.37
N THR A 358 2.85 -0.97 5.23
CA THR A 358 3.95 -0.69 6.13
C THR A 358 4.59 0.60 5.65
N GLU A 359 4.83 1.47 6.62
CA GLU A 359 5.34 2.84 6.55
C GLU A 359 6.47 3.04 5.53
N LEU A 360 6.25 3.90 4.54
CA LEU A 360 7.34 4.63 3.89
C LEU A 360 7.72 5.80 4.81
N GLN A 361 8.78 5.59 5.59
CA GLN A 361 9.51 6.67 6.23
C GLN A 361 10.14 7.53 5.13
N SER A 362 9.80 8.81 5.18
CA SER A 362 10.49 9.89 4.49
C SER A 362 11.94 9.95 4.97
N ILE A 363 12.90 9.64 4.08
CA ILE A 363 14.28 10.10 4.23
C ILE A 363 14.51 11.15 3.16
N GLU A 364 14.54 12.39 3.63
CA GLU A 364 15.14 13.55 3.00
C GLU A 364 16.64 13.26 2.79
N LEU A 365 17.13 13.28 1.55
CA LEU A 365 18.56 13.36 1.30
C LEU A 365 18.89 14.34 0.16
N ASP A 366 19.91 15.11 0.49
CA ASP A 366 20.42 16.35 -0.06
C ASP A 366 20.89 16.26 -1.53
N HIS A 367 20.67 17.35 -2.25
CA HIS A 367 21.13 17.55 -3.62
C HIS A 367 22.63 17.89 -3.64
N ARG A 368 23.48 16.93 -4.02
CA ARG A 368 24.69 17.27 -4.77
C ARG A 368 25.28 16.09 -5.53
N ILE A 369 25.58 16.38 -6.81
CA ILE A 369 26.59 15.79 -7.71
C ILE A 369 25.98 15.18 -8.98
N ARG A 370 26.00 16.04 -10.00
CA ARG A 370 26.07 15.77 -11.42
C ARG A 370 27.45 15.17 -11.75
N ALA A 371 27.50 14.00 -12.38
CA ALA A 371 28.28 13.70 -13.60
C ALA A 371 28.40 12.19 -13.86
N SER A 372 28.30 11.85 -15.15
CA SER A 372 28.85 10.69 -15.86
C SER A 372 27.85 9.64 -16.37
N MET A 373 27.72 9.69 -17.70
CA MET A 373 27.31 8.72 -18.74
C MET A 373 27.67 7.24 -18.43
N ASP A 374 27.10 6.19 -19.04
CA ASP A 374 26.44 6.03 -20.34
C ASP A 374 25.77 4.62 -20.48
N ILE A 375 25.09 4.43 -21.61
CA ILE A 375 24.65 3.18 -22.30
C ILE A 375 23.28 2.57 -21.91
N CYS A 376 22.25 2.97 -22.66
CA CYS A 376 21.35 2.05 -23.38
C CYS A 376 20.67 2.81 -24.53
N HIS A 377 21.26 2.72 -25.72
CA HIS A 377 20.63 3.03 -26.99
C HIS A 377 20.92 1.87 -27.92
N LEU A 378 19.88 1.30 -28.53
CA LEU A 378 19.78 0.53 -29.78
C LEU A 378 18.38 -0.13 -29.75
N GLN A 379 17.49 -0.04 -30.74
CA GLN A 379 17.40 0.80 -31.93
C GLN A 379 15.94 0.66 -32.44
N ALA A 380 15.41 1.76 -32.96
CA ALA A 380 14.21 1.78 -33.78
C ALA A 380 14.53 1.29 -35.21
N GLU A 381 13.47 0.94 -35.91
CA GLU A 381 13.36 0.28 -37.21
C GLU A 381 14.23 0.89 -38.34
N GLU A 382 14.80 0.02 -39.18
CA GLU A 382 15.24 0.34 -40.54
C GLU A 382 14.09 0.04 -41.51
N ASN A 383 13.59 1.09 -42.17
CA ASN A 383 12.97 1.01 -43.49
C ASN A 383 13.69 2.04 -44.36
N GLU A 384 14.65 1.58 -45.17
CA GLU A 384 15.23 2.35 -46.27
C GLU A 384 14.27 2.29 -47.47
N CYS A 385 13.78 3.45 -47.89
CA CYS A 385 13.29 3.67 -49.26
C CYS A 385 14.30 4.57 -49.97
N THR A 386 14.89 4.05 -51.04
CA THR A 386 15.63 4.82 -52.04
C THR A 386 14.65 5.49 -53.01
N ASP A 387 14.77 6.80 -53.16
CA ASP A 387 14.11 7.60 -54.19
C ASP A 387 14.66 7.25 -55.60
N GLU A 388 13.76 7.06 -56.57
CA GLU A 388 14.02 7.46 -57.95
C GLU A 388 12.76 8.07 -58.58
N GLU A 389 13.01 9.18 -59.28
CA GLU A 389 12.09 10.07 -59.94
C GLU A 389 11.42 9.44 -61.16
N ASN A 390 10.14 9.73 -61.41
CA ASN A 390 9.74 10.15 -62.76
C ASN A 390 8.33 10.78 -62.86
N TYR A 391 8.29 11.78 -63.73
CA TYR A 391 7.16 12.56 -64.22
C TYR A 391 5.93 11.70 -64.64
N ASN A 392 4.71 12.21 -64.42
CA ASN A 392 3.89 12.89 -65.44
C ASN A 392 2.39 12.92 -65.06
N GLY A 393 1.69 14.01 -65.41
CA GLY A 393 0.28 13.93 -65.84
C GLY A 393 -0.80 14.51 -64.92
N CYS A 394 -1.26 15.71 -65.28
CA CYS A 394 -2.36 16.50 -64.73
C CYS A 394 -3.76 15.82 -64.75
N ASN A 395 -4.65 16.20 -63.81
CA ASN A 395 -5.88 17.00 -64.08
C ASN A 395 -6.94 16.96 -62.95
N TYR A 396 -7.09 18.09 -62.26
CA TYR A 396 -8.29 18.92 -62.06
C TYR A 396 -9.74 18.36 -61.99
N VAL A 397 -10.44 18.88 -60.96
CA VAL A 397 -11.86 19.30 -60.83
C VAL A 397 -12.96 18.29 -60.43
N HIS A 398 -13.61 18.67 -59.30
CA HIS A 398 -15.01 18.56 -58.86
C HIS A 398 -16.07 17.84 -59.72
N ASN A 399 -16.96 17.12 -59.01
CA ASN A 399 -18.40 17.47 -58.87
C ASN A 399 -19.05 16.56 -57.80
N MET A 400 -19.69 17.07 -56.74
CA MET A 400 -21.16 17.29 -56.61
C MET A 400 -21.97 16.22 -57.38
N THR A 401 -22.90 15.43 -56.82
CA THR A 401 -24.05 15.83 -56.01
C THR A 401 -24.84 14.58 -55.59
N LYS A 402 -25.45 14.63 -54.39
CA LYS A 402 -26.75 14.06 -53.96
C LYS A 402 -27.43 12.98 -54.83
N THR A 403 -27.89 11.87 -54.24
CA THR A 403 -29.27 11.70 -53.73
C THR A 403 -29.54 10.30 -53.14
N ARG A 404 -30.42 10.28 -52.13
CA ARG A 404 -31.05 9.12 -51.47
C ARG A 404 -31.84 8.24 -52.44
N ARG A 405 -31.93 6.93 -52.14
CA ARG A 405 -33.21 6.22 -51.88
C ARG A 405 -33.00 4.79 -51.41
N SER A 406 -33.80 4.43 -50.40
CA SER A 406 -34.05 3.11 -49.87
C SER A 406 -34.69 2.17 -50.91
N SER A 407 -34.40 0.86 -50.83
CA SER A 407 -35.37 -0.19 -50.40
C SER A 407 -34.88 -1.60 -50.73
N SER A 408 -34.95 -2.47 -49.72
CA SER A 408 -35.53 -3.82 -49.72
C SER A 408 -35.32 -4.75 -50.93
N SER A 409 -34.76 -5.93 -50.67
CA SER A 409 -35.39 -7.18 -51.10
C SER A 409 -35.14 -8.29 -50.07
N GLN A 410 -36.10 -9.20 -49.98
CA GLN A 410 -36.37 -10.11 -48.87
C GLN A 410 -36.73 -11.49 -49.47
N ILE A 411 -36.56 -12.55 -48.66
CA ILE A 411 -37.19 -13.91 -48.75
C ILE A 411 -36.43 -14.92 -49.65
N TYR A 412 -36.09 -16.18 -49.29
CA TYR A 412 -36.70 -17.29 -48.48
C TYR A 412 -35.63 -17.99 -47.58
N ARG A 413 -35.78 -18.27 -46.27
CA ARG A 413 -36.52 -19.34 -45.50
C ARG A 413 -36.42 -20.77 -46.09
N THR A 414 -35.78 -21.74 -45.43
CA THR A 414 -36.33 -22.60 -44.33
C THR A 414 -35.27 -23.60 -43.77
N PRO A 415 -35.53 -24.33 -42.66
CA PRO A 415 -34.55 -24.63 -41.59
C PRO A 415 -34.12 -26.10 -41.47
N ARG A 416 -33.08 -26.38 -40.68
CA ARG A 416 -32.99 -27.64 -39.93
C ARG A 416 -32.35 -27.46 -38.55
N THR A 417 -33.17 -27.81 -37.57
CA THR A 417 -32.86 -28.19 -36.19
C THR A 417 -31.80 -29.29 -36.17
N ASP A 418 -30.81 -29.19 -35.30
CA ASP A 418 -30.26 -30.34 -34.58
C ASP A 418 -29.54 -29.87 -33.30
N LEU A 419 -29.58 -30.75 -32.32
CA LEU A 419 -29.52 -30.53 -30.88
C LEU A 419 -28.11 -30.24 -30.34
N LEU A 420 -28.07 -29.48 -29.24
CA LEU A 420 -26.95 -29.34 -28.30
C LEU A 420 -26.49 -30.74 -27.80
N PRO A 421 -25.21 -30.92 -27.39
CA PRO A 421 -24.90 -30.61 -26.00
C PRO A 421 -23.62 -29.79 -25.80
N GLU A 422 -23.68 -28.97 -24.75
CA GLU A 422 -22.59 -28.33 -24.06
C GLU A 422 -21.52 -29.37 -23.69
N THR A 423 -20.26 -29.05 -24.00
CA THR A 423 -19.17 -29.33 -23.06
C THR A 423 -18.17 -28.19 -23.12
N ARG A 424 -18.29 -27.26 -22.16
CA ARG A 424 -17.16 -26.49 -21.65
C ARG A 424 -16.08 -27.49 -21.24
N LYS A 425 -14.92 -27.44 -21.90
CA LYS A 425 -13.67 -27.98 -21.35
C LYS A 425 -12.78 -26.80 -21.03
N SER A 426 -12.55 -26.60 -19.75
CA SER A 426 -11.51 -25.76 -19.18
C SER A 426 -10.16 -26.44 -19.44
N ASP A 427 -9.31 -25.81 -20.23
CA ASP A 427 -7.92 -26.23 -20.38
C ASP A 427 -7.18 -25.89 -19.09
N HIS A 428 -7.15 -26.85 -18.16
CA HIS A 428 -6.29 -26.79 -16.99
C HIS A 428 -4.85 -27.13 -17.38
N PHE A 429 -3.92 -26.28 -16.93
CA PHE A 429 -2.49 -26.58 -16.81
C PHE A 429 -2.31 -28.02 -16.29
N ARG A 430 -1.69 -28.87 -17.10
CA ARG A 430 -1.29 -30.22 -16.67
C ARG A 430 -0.10 -30.07 -15.74
N LEU A 431 -0.38 -29.99 -14.46
CA LEU A 431 0.60 -30.25 -13.40
C LEU A 431 0.95 -31.74 -13.49
N PHE A 432 2.08 -32.01 -14.17
CA PHE A 432 2.76 -33.30 -14.27
C PHE A 432 2.06 -34.38 -15.12
N THR A 433 2.44 -34.45 -16.40
CA THR A 433 2.86 -35.67 -17.13
C THR A 433 3.01 -35.39 -18.63
N CYS A 434 4.25 -35.44 -19.12
CA CYS A 434 4.56 -35.61 -20.54
C CYS A 434 5.59 -36.74 -20.72
N GLN A 435 5.09 -37.96 -20.94
CA GLN A 435 5.90 -39.03 -21.53
C GLN A 435 6.29 -38.60 -22.95
N SER A 436 7.58 -38.33 -23.17
CA SER A 436 8.19 -38.53 -24.49
C SER A 436 8.89 -39.89 -24.45
N GLY A 437 8.48 -40.79 -25.34
CA GLY A 437 9.01 -42.17 -25.41
C GLY A 437 10.52 -42.18 -25.73
N PRO A 438 11.26 -43.20 -25.27
CA PRO A 438 12.70 -43.24 -25.43
C PRO A 438 13.07 -43.63 -26.86
N THR A 439 13.86 -42.80 -27.53
CA THR A 439 14.63 -43.23 -28.71
C THR A 439 15.89 -43.93 -28.20
N GLU A 440 15.92 -45.25 -28.36
CA GLU A 440 17.06 -46.12 -28.06
C GLU A 440 18.32 -45.67 -28.82
N CYS A 441 19.43 -45.50 -28.12
CA CYS A 441 20.77 -45.65 -28.68
C CYS A 441 21.59 -46.54 -27.74
N LEU A 442 21.68 -47.81 -28.12
CA LEU A 442 22.44 -48.87 -27.46
C LEU A 442 23.95 -48.76 -27.74
N VAL A 443 24.72 -48.85 -26.63
CA VAL A 443 25.90 -49.72 -26.42
C VAL A 443 27.25 -49.35 -27.06
N ASN A 444 28.25 -49.03 -26.21
CA ASN A 444 29.42 -49.88 -25.84
C ASN A 444 30.39 -48.99 -25.01
N GLY A 445 30.94 -49.33 -23.85
CA GLY A 445 31.40 -50.63 -23.35
C GLY A 445 32.94 -50.63 -23.30
N LYS A 446 33.55 -50.23 -22.17
CA LYS A 446 34.72 -50.90 -21.54
C LYS A 446 35.29 -50.14 -20.34
N ASN A 447 35.28 -50.83 -19.21
CA ASN A 447 36.03 -50.53 -17.99
C ASN A 447 37.54 -50.74 -18.22
N VAL A 448 38.38 -49.80 -17.79
CA VAL A 448 39.76 -50.08 -17.38
C VAL A 448 40.04 -49.34 -16.08
N VAL A 449 40.34 -50.13 -15.05
CA VAL A 449 40.82 -49.70 -13.74
C VAL A 449 42.29 -49.28 -13.84
N ARG A 450 42.65 -48.10 -13.32
CA ARG A 450 44.00 -47.82 -12.83
C ARG A 450 44.00 -46.69 -11.78
N HIS A 451 44.19 -47.06 -10.51
CA HIS A 451 44.77 -46.20 -9.47
C HIS A 451 46.22 -45.86 -9.88
N SER A 452 46.90 -44.76 -9.54
CA SER A 452 46.72 -43.66 -8.59
C SER A 452 47.82 -42.61 -8.90
N SER A 453 47.58 -41.32 -8.67
CA SER A 453 48.64 -40.35 -8.30
C SER A 453 48.05 -39.00 -7.92
N MET A 454 48.17 -38.62 -6.64
CA MET A 454 47.86 -37.31 -6.09
C MET A 454 48.77 -36.21 -6.68
N ARG A 455 48.19 -35.11 -7.15
CA ARG A 455 48.75 -33.76 -6.97
C ARG A 455 47.65 -32.68 -7.10
N ARG A 456 47.39 -32.06 -5.94
CA ARG A 456 46.85 -30.71 -5.65
C ARG A 456 45.80 -30.08 -6.59
N LYS A 457 44.58 -29.97 -6.02
CA LYS A 457 43.70 -28.78 -5.97
C LYS A 457 44.47 -27.48 -6.27
N ASP A 458 44.03 -26.59 -7.16
CA ASP A 458 42.72 -25.91 -7.15
C ASP A 458 42.18 -25.70 -8.57
N ASN A 459 40.93 -26.11 -8.80
CA ASN A 459 39.98 -25.57 -9.79
C ASN A 459 38.69 -26.37 -9.65
N VAL A 460 37.70 -25.84 -8.94
CA VAL A 460 36.38 -26.47 -8.82
C VAL A 460 35.60 -26.15 -10.09
N HIS A 461 35.82 -26.94 -11.14
CA HIS A 461 34.87 -27.04 -12.25
C HIS A 461 33.71 -27.94 -11.80
N LEU A 462 32.48 -27.45 -11.89
CA LEU A 462 31.27 -28.27 -11.78
C LEU A 462 31.35 -29.40 -12.84
N PRO A 463 31.21 -30.69 -12.49
CA PRO A 463 31.26 -31.76 -13.49
C PRO A 463 30.09 -31.63 -14.49
N LEU A 464 30.35 -31.67 -15.80
CA LEU A 464 29.31 -31.67 -16.85
C LEU A 464 28.22 -32.75 -16.63
N SER A 465 28.54 -33.81 -15.89
CA SER A 465 27.60 -34.87 -15.50
C SER A 465 26.48 -34.39 -14.56
N ASP A 466 26.74 -33.37 -13.74
CA ASP A 466 25.75 -32.85 -12.79
C ASP A 466 24.81 -31.85 -13.48
N LEU A 467 25.31 -31.11 -14.48
CA LEU A 467 24.49 -30.25 -15.33
C LEU A 467 23.51 -31.06 -16.18
N SER A 468 24.00 -32.10 -16.87
CA SER A 468 23.15 -32.99 -17.68
C SER A 468 22.08 -33.70 -16.85
N ARG A 469 22.42 -34.13 -15.63
CA ARG A 469 21.43 -34.67 -14.68
C ARG A 469 20.37 -33.63 -14.31
N SER A 470 20.77 -32.40 -14.02
CA SER A 470 19.84 -31.31 -13.68
C SER A 470 18.91 -30.95 -14.83
N ILE A 471 19.43 -30.94 -16.08
CA ILE A 471 18.62 -30.76 -17.29
C ILE A 471 17.60 -31.89 -17.43
N ALA A 472 17.99 -33.15 -17.20
CA ALA A 472 17.04 -34.26 -17.23
C ALA A 472 15.97 -34.10 -16.13
N THR A 473 16.38 -33.79 -14.90
CA THR A 473 15.47 -33.59 -13.76
C THR A 473 14.42 -32.51 -14.04
N ILE A 474 14.81 -31.33 -14.53
CA ILE A 474 13.85 -30.25 -14.80
C ILE A 474 12.88 -30.58 -15.96
N CYS A 475 13.29 -31.44 -16.90
CA CYS A 475 12.46 -31.81 -18.05
C CYS A 475 11.53 -33.01 -17.78
N SER A 476 11.81 -33.84 -16.76
CA SER A 476 11.13 -35.13 -16.60
C SER A 476 10.78 -35.53 -15.17
N SER A 477 11.15 -34.77 -14.14
CA SER A 477 10.81 -35.10 -12.75
C SER A 477 9.48 -34.47 -12.34
N ASP A 478 8.62 -35.27 -11.70
CA ASP A 478 7.37 -34.80 -11.10
C ASP A 478 7.57 -34.31 -9.65
N ASN A 479 8.79 -34.39 -9.13
CA ASN A 479 9.12 -33.97 -7.77
C ASN A 479 9.56 -32.50 -7.73
N LEU A 480 8.70 -31.63 -7.22
CA LEU A 480 8.96 -30.19 -7.11
C LEU A 480 10.31 -29.89 -6.43
N THR A 481 10.64 -30.59 -5.34
CA THR A 481 11.89 -30.32 -4.60
C THR A 481 13.14 -30.64 -5.42
N GLU A 482 13.08 -31.67 -6.27
CA GLU A 482 14.17 -32.00 -7.19
C GLU A 482 14.27 -30.96 -8.31
N CYS A 483 13.14 -30.49 -8.83
CA CYS A 483 13.10 -29.42 -9.83
C CYS A 483 13.63 -28.09 -9.27
N GLU A 484 13.30 -27.73 -8.02
CA GLU A 484 13.85 -26.56 -7.33
C GLU A 484 15.38 -26.65 -7.17
N ILE A 485 15.90 -27.82 -6.79
CA ILE A 485 17.35 -28.07 -6.72
C ILE A 485 17.98 -27.97 -8.12
N ALA A 486 17.31 -28.52 -9.15
CA ALA A 486 17.77 -28.43 -10.54
C ALA A 486 17.86 -26.98 -11.00
N VAL A 487 16.88 -26.12 -10.69
CA VAL A 487 16.93 -24.67 -10.99
C VAL A 487 18.13 -24.01 -10.32
N ARG A 488 18.41 -24.31 -9.04
CA ARG A 488 19.62 -23.80 -8.35
C ARG A 488 20.90 -24.22 -9.07
N LEU A 489 21.01 -25.49 -9.49
CA LEU A 489 22.20 -26.02 -10.17
C LEU A 489 22.38 -25.43 -11.58
N LEU A 490 21.31 -25.31 -12.36
CA LEU A 490 21.32 -24.68 -13.68
C LEU A 490 21.77 -23.22 -13.58
N THR A 491 21.23 -22.49 -12.61
CA THR A 491 21.55 -21.08 -12.38
C THR A 491 22.99 -20.90 -11.91
N LYS A 492 23.47 -21.78 -11.03
CA LYS A 492 24.87 -21.80 -10.61
C LYS A 492 25.81 -22.02 -11.80
N ALA A 493 25.51 -22.99 -12.66
CA ALA A 493 26.30 -23.25 -13.86
C ALA A 493 26.29 -22.06 -14.84
N TRP A 494 25.15 -21.36 -14.98
CA TRP A 494 25.05 -20.13 -15.77
C TRP A 494 25.99 -19.03 -15.24
N LEU A 495 25.97 -18.78 -13.92
CA LEU A 495 26.78 -17.75 -13.28
C LEU A 495 28.28 -18.07 -13.31
N GLU A 496 28.67 -19.32 -13.06
CA GLU A 496 30.08 -19.75 -13.09
C GLU A 496 30.67 -19.72 -14.51
N SER A 497 29.85 -19.90 -15.54
CA SER A 497 30.27 -19.82 -16.94
C SER A 497 30.14 -18.43 -17.56
N HIS A 498 29.65 -17.44 -16.80
CA HIS A 498 29.34 -16.10 -17.28
C HIS A 498 28.42 -16.08 -18.54
N GLY A 499 27.49 -17.05 -18.63
CA GLY A 499 26.61 -17.19 -19.80
C GLY A 499 27.36 -17.62 -21.07
N GLY A 500 28.34 -18.51 -20.94
CA GLY A 500 29.10 -19.03 -22.07
C GLY A 500 28.22 -19.74 -23.11
N PRO A 501 28.51 -19.61 -24.43
CA PRO A 501 27.63 -20.13 -25.49
C PRO A 501 27.31 -21.63 -25.40
N ALA A 502 28.24 -22.44 -24.88
CA ALA A 502 28.04 -23.87 -24.70
C ALA A 502 27.02 -24.21 -23.59
N ILE A 503 27.00 -23.43 -22.51
CA ILE A 503 26.02 -23.58 -21.43
C ILE A 503 24.67 -23.07 -21.90
N GLU A 504 24.62 -21.91 -22.56
CA GLU A 504 23.41 -21.36 -23.15
C GLU A 504 22.74 -22.34 -24.11
N ALA A 505 23.49 -22.91 -25.08
CA ALA A 505 22.95 -23.90 -26.01
C ALA A 505 22.46 -25.20 -25.32
N ALA A 506 22.96 -25.50 -24.13
CA ALA A 506 22.54 -26.68 -23.35
C ALA A 506 21.25 -26.42 -22.56
N ILE A 507 21.13 -25.26 -21.90
CA ILE A 507 20.06 -24.99 -20.92
C ILE A 507 18.94 -24.09 -21.46
N ALA A 508 19.16 -23.30 -22.51
CA ALA A 508 18.12 -22.45 -23.12
C ALA A 508 17.34 -23.21 -24.20
N LYS A 509 16.89 -24.44 -23.89
CA LYS A 509 16.06 -25.27 -24.78
C LYS A 509 14.61 -25.26 -24.31
N ALA A 510 13.66 -25.44 -25.23
CA ALA A 510 12.23 -25.37 -24.93
C ALA A 510 11.79 -26.25 -23.72
N PRO A 511 12.16 -27.54 -23.61
CA PRO A 511 11.75 -28.35 -22.46
C PRO A 511 12.29 -27.85 -21.12
N VAL A 512 13.48 -27.22 -21.12
CA VAL A 512 14.08 -26.65 -19.91
C VAL A 512 13.35 -25.36 -19.52
N ILE A 513 13.04 -24.51 -20.51
CA ILE A 513 12.27 -23.28 -20.28
C ILE A 513 10.88 -23.61 -19.73
N GLU A 514 10.19 -24.59 -20.34
CA GLU A 514 8.90 -25.11 -19.89
C GLU A 514 8.98 -25.64 -18.45
N GLY A 515 9.98 -26.47 -18.14
CA GLY A 515 10.18 -26.96 -16.76
C GLY A 515 10.48 -25.85 -15.75
N ILE A 516 11.23 -24.80 -16.14
CA ILE A 516 11.47 -23.63 -15.27
C ILE A 516 10.16 -22.84 -15.05
N LEU A 517 9.31 -22.71 -16.07
CA LEU A 517 8.00 -22.07 -15.94
C LEU A 517 7.06 -22.86 -15.02
N GLU A 518 7.10 -24.19 -15.08
CA GLU A 518 6.36 -25.04 -14.14
C GLU A 518 6.81 -24.83 -12.69
N VAL A 519 8.13 -24.70 -12.46
CA VAL A 519 8.67 -24.35 -11.14
C VAL A 519 8.20 -22.96 -10.70
N LEU A 520 8.16 -21.96 -11.58
CA LEU A 520 7.60 -20.64 -11.28
C LEU A 520 6.12 -20.70 -10.89
N PHE A 521 5.37 -21.59 -11.52
CA PHE A 521 3.95 -21.79 -11.24
C PHE A 521 3.72 -22.55 -9.92
N ALA A 522 4.58 -23.51 -9.56
CA ALA A 522 4.36 -24.39 -8.41
C ALA A 522 5.07 -23.94 -7.13
N SER A 523 6.33 -23.48 -7.22
CA SER A 523 7.18 -23.20 -6.07
C SER A 523 6.68 -22.02 -5.23
N SER A 524 6.93 -22.10 -3.92
CA SER A 524 6.67 -21.03 -2.94
C SER A 524 7.96 -20.50 -2.30
N ASP A 525 9.12 -20.96 -2.75
CA ASP A 525 10.43 -20.51 -2.28
C ASP A 525 10.86 -19.27 -3.06
N ASP A 526 10.89 -18.11 -2.41
CA ASP A 526 11.24 -16.83 -3.04
C ASP A 526 12.66 -16.83 -3.64
N GLU A 527 13.61 -17.59 -3.06
CA GLU A 527 14.96 -17.72 -3.63
C GLU A 527 14.89 -18.44 -4.98
N ILE A 528 14.15 -19.55 -5.05
CA ILE A 528 13.98 -20.31 -6.29
C ILE A 528 13.27 -19.49 -7.35
N LEU A 529 12.17 -18.83 -6.98
CA LEU A 529 11.41 -17.98 -7.89
C LEU A 529 12.29 -16.85 -8.44
N GLU A 530 13.13 -16.23 -7.61
CA GLU A 530 14.07 -15.21 -8.07
C GLU A 530 15.11 -15.75 -9.05
N LEU A 531 15.72 -16.91 -8.78
CA LEU A 531 16.70 -17.54 -9.69
C LEU A 531 16.05 -17.91 -11.02
N ALA A 532 14.84 -18.49 -10.98
CA ALA A 532 14.07 -18.83 -12.17
C ALA A 532 13.68 -17.60 -13.00
N ILE A 533 13.21 -16.52 -12.37
CA ILE A 533 12.93 -15.25 -13.06
C ILE A 533 14.21 -14.71 -13.70
N SER A 534 15.32 -14.74 -12.98
CA SER A 534 16.60 -14.17 -13.42
C SER A 534 17.19 -14.93 -14.61
N ILE A 535 17.15 -16.27 -14.59
CA ILE A 535 17.68 -17.07 -15.70
C ILE A 535 16.79 -16.99 -16.95
N LEU A 536 15.46 -16.92 -16.78
CA LEU A 536 14.57 -16.71 -17.93
C LEU A 536 14.76 -15.32 -18.55
N ALA A 537 15.03 -14.29 -17.73
CA ALA A 537 15.33 -12.95 -18.24
C ALA A 537 16.56 -12.95 -19.15
N GLU A 538 17.60 -13.70 -18.79
CA GLU A 538 18.79 -13.91 -19.62
C GLU A 538 18.46 -14.61 -20.94
N PHE A 539 17.65 -15.68 -20.90
CA PHE A 539 17.29 -16.43 -22.09
C PHE A 539 16.48 -15.60 -23.09
N VAL A 540 15.56 -14.77 -22.57
CA VAL A 540 14.73 -13.88 -23.39
C VAL A 540 15.56 -12.73 -23.96
N ALA A 541 16.47 -12.15 -23.17
CA ALA A 541 17.31 -11.05 -23.63
C ALA A 541 18.24 -11.44 -24.79
N ARG A 542 18.57 -12.73 -24.92
CA ARG A 542 19.50 -13.26 -25.93
C ARG A 542 18.80 -13.87 -27.15
N SER A 543 17.53 -14.25 -27.05
CA SER A 543 16.84 -14.99 -28.12
C SER A 543 15.33 -14.74 -28.18
N GLU A 544 14.87 -14.25 -29.32
CA GLU A 544 13.44 -14.07 -29.62
C GLU A 544 12.66 -15.40 -29.66
N VAL A 545 13.34 -16.50 -29.98
CA VAL A 545 12.71 -17.84 -29.95
C VAL A 545 12.33 -18.21 -28.50
N ASN A 546 13.19 -17.89 -27.53
CA ASN A 546 12.92 -18.15 -26.12
C ASN A 546 11.76 -17.31 -25.60
N ARG A 547 11.65 -16.05 -26.07
CA ARG A 547 10.49 -15.20 -25.82
C ARG A 547 9.19 -15.88 -26.28
N GLN A 548 9.17 -16.40 -27.51
CA GLN A 548 7.98 -17.03 -28.07
C GLN A 548 7.64 -18.35 -27.35
N ILE A 549 8.63 -19.13 -26.92
CA ILE A 549 8.41 -20.34 -26.11
C ILE A 549 7.65 -19.97 -24.84
N ILE A 550 8.13 -18.98 -24.08
CA ILE A 550 7.46 -18.56 -22.82
C ILE A 550 6.02 -18.10 -23.09
N LEU A 551 5.79 -17.29 -24.13
CA LEU A 551 4.44 -16.81 -24.47
C LEU A 551 3.50 -17.93 -24.90
N ASN A 552 4.02 -18.99 -25.54
CA ASN A 552 3.24 -20.15 -25.94
C ASN A 552 2.94 -21.09 -24.76
N SER A 553 3.87 -21.21 -23.82
CA SER A 553 3.72 -22.03 -22.61
C SER A 553 2.75 -21.40 -21.60
N ASP A 554 2.62 -20.07 -21.59
CA ASP A 554 1.68 -19.33 -20.72
C ASP A 554 0.80 -18.35 -21.51
N PRO A 555 -0.16 -18.84 -22.33
CA PRO A 555 -0.93 -18.02 -23.26
C PRO A 555 -1.86 -17.01 -22.59
N HIS A 556 -2.25 -17.28 -21.33
CA HIS A 556 -3.10 -16.40 -20.51
C HIS A 556 -2.34 -15.69 -19.39
N LEU A 557 -1.01 -15.85 -19.35
CA LEU A 557 -0.12 -15.18 -18.41
C LEU A 557 -0.49 -15.47 -16.94
N GLU A 558 -0.97 -16.68 -16.64
CA GLU A 558 -1.38 -17.08 -15.29
C GLU A 558 -0.19 -17.13 -14.33
N ILE A 559 0.98 -17.54 -14.83
CA ILE A 559 2.22 -17.56 -14.07
C ILE A 559 2.59 -16.12 -13.69
N PHE A 560 2.52 -15.19 -14.64
CA PHE A 560 2.83 -13.78 -14.39
C PHE A 560 1.82 -13.11 -13.44
N LEU A 561 0.53 -13.42 -13.54
CA LEU A 561 -0.47 -12.97 -12.57
C LEU A 561 -0.14 -13.47 -11.15
N ARG A 562 0.29 -14.72 -11.00
CA ARG A 562 0.76 -15.26 -9.72
C ARG A 562 2.00 -14.52 -9.22
N LEU A 563 3.02 -14.34 -10.07
CA LEU A 563 4.28 -13.70 -9.69
C LEU A 563 4.09 -12.23 -9.30
N LEU A 564 3.23 -11.49 -10.01
CA LEU A 564 2.93 -10.09 -9.67
C LEU A 564 2.12 -9.93 -8.37
N ARG A 565 1.38 -10.97 -7.96
CA ARG A 565 0.71 -11.02 -6.64
C ARG A 565 1.69 -11.30 -5.51
N ASN A 566 2.87 -11.86 -5.76
CA ASN A 566 3.90 -12.07 -4.74
C ASN A 566 4.36 -10.71 -4.17
N SER A 567 4.60 -10.63 -2.87
CA SER A 567 5.02 -9.39 -2.22
C SER A 567 6.48 -9.02 -2.46
N GLY A 568 7.38 -9.99 -2.58
CA GLY A 568 8.83 -9.75 -2.66
C GLY A 568 9.37 -9.61 -4.09
N LEU A 569 8.77 -10.31 -5.06
CA LEU A 569 9.37 -10.49 -6.40
C LEU A 569 8.62 -9.78 -7.53
N PHE A 570 7.53 -9.07 -7.24
CA PHE A 570 6.67 -8.48 -8.29
C PHE A 570 7.41 -7.50 -9.21
N LEU A 571 8.40 -6.74 -8.70
CA LEU A 571 9.21 -5.83 -9.53
C LEU A 571 10.12 -6.59 -10.50
N LYS A 572 10.73 -7.69 -10.05
CA LYS A 572 11.56 -8.57 -10.89
C LYS A 572 10.72 -9.32 -11.93
N ALA A 573 9.56 -9.80 -11.52
CA ALA A 573 8.58 -10.42 -12.42
C ALA A 573 8.07 -9.43 -13.48
N ALA A 574 7.86 -8.16 -13.12
CA ALA A 574 7.48 -7.12 -14.07
C ALA A 574 8.56 -6.87 -15.12
N VAL A 575 9.85 -6.93 -14.75
CA VAL A 575 10.93 -6.86 -15.73
C VAL A 575 10.89 -8.03 -16.70
N LEU A 576 10.77 -9.27 -16.22
CA LEU A 576 10.64 -10.42 -17.12
C LEU A 576 9.41 -10.30 -18.03
N LEU A 577 8.27 -9.84 -17.49
CA LEU A 577 7.07 -9.55 -18.25
C LEU A 577 7.33 -8.53 -19.36
N TYR A 578 8.09 -7.46 -19.08
CA TYR A 578 8.46 -6.49 -20.10
C TYR A 578 9.36 -7.06 -21.17
N LEU A 579 10.34 -7.91 -20.81
CA LEU A 579 11.22 -8.56 -21.79
C LEU A 579 10.42 -9.43 -22.77
N ILE A 580 9.41 -10.16 -22.27
CA ILE A 580 8.56 -10.99 -23.14
C ILE A 580 7.48 -10.19 -23.89
N LYS A 581 7.29 -8.88 -23.63
CA LYS A 581 6.37 -7.97 -24.35
C LYS A 581 5.03 -8.63 -24.77
N PRO A 582 4.18 -9.10 -23.83
CA PRO A 582 2.95 -9.79 -24.22
C PRO A 582 1.96 -8.81 -24.83
N LYS A 583 1.11 -9.31 -25.73
CA LYS A 583 0.07 -8.49 -26.36
C LYS A 583 -1.20 -8.46 -25.51
N ALA A 584 -2.00 -7.41 -25.67
CA ALA A 584 -3.29 -7.25 -24.98
C ALA A 584 -4.18 -8.50 -25.01
N LYS A 585 -4.23 -9.22 -26.14
CA LYS A 585 -5.01 -10.46 -26.30
C LYS A 585 -4.67 -11.56 -25.28
N GLN A 586 -3.47 -11.54 -24.70
CA GLN A 586 -3.01 -12.48 -23.66
C GLN A 586 -3.35 -11.99 -22.23
N MET A 587 -3.66 -10.70 -22.07
CA MET A 587 -3.90 -10.05 -20.77
C MET A 587 -5.40 -9.93 -20.44
N ILE A 588 -6.15 -11.03 -20.51
CA ILE A 588 -7.62 -11.00 -20.44
C ILE A 588 -8.15 -10.70 -19.02
N SER A 589 -7.40 -11.10 -17.99
CA SER A 589 -7.80 -10.95 -16.58
C SER A 589 -8.04 -9.49 -16.17
N THR A 590 -9.05 -9.25 -15.34
CA THR A 590 -9.34 -7.91 -14.76
C THR A 590 -8.33 -7.48 -13.69
N ASP A 591 -7.43 -8.37 -13.31
CA ASP A 591 -6.47 -8.15 -12.23
C ASP A 591 -5.20 -7.43 -12.70
N TRP A 592 -5.02 -7.28 -14.02
CA TRP A 592 -3.84 -6.64 -14.58
C TRP A 592 -3.71 -5.17 -14.17
N VAL A 593 -4.77 -4.37 -14.26
CA VAL A 593 -4.73 -2.95 -13.89
C VAL A 593 -4.23 -2.73 -12.45
N PRO A 594 -4.81 -3.34 -11.40
CA PRO A 594 -4.31 -3.13 -10.03
C PRO A 594 -2.87 -3.63 -9.86
N LEU A 595 -2.49 -4.77 -10.44
CA LEU A 595 -1.13 -5.32 -10.33
C LEU A 595 -0.09 -4.38 -10.97
N VAL A 596 -0.43 -3.78 -12.10
CA VAL A 596 0.47 -2.90 -12.84
C VAL A 596 0.56 -1.52 -12.20
N LEU A 597 -0.53 -0.99 -11.63
CA LEU A 597 -0.47 0.24 -10.84
C LEU A 597 0.45 0.10 -9.62
N ARG A 598 0.45 -1.08 -8.99
CA ARG A 598 1.41 -1.40 -7.93
C ARG A 598 2.86 -1.37 -8.44
N VAL A 599 3.13 -1.94 -9.62
CA VAL A 599 4.47 -1.85 -10.23
C VAL A 599 4.84 -0.40 -10.52
N LEU A 600 3.90 0.41 -11.04
CA LEU A 600 4.13 1.82 -11.32
C LEU A 600 4.48 2.62 -10.06
N GLU A 601 3.82 2.32 -8.94
CA GLU A 601 4.03 2.98 -7.65
C GLU A 601 5.41 2.68 -7.03
N PHE A 602 5.88 1.44 -7.10
CA PHE A 602 7.13 1.01 -6.45
C PHE A 602 8.31 0.79 -7.41
N GLY A 603 8.10 0.96 -8.72
CA GLY A 603 9.04 0.59 -9.77
C GLY A 603 10.07 1.64 -10.16
N GLU A 604 10.25 2.70 -9.36
CA GLU A 604 11.21 3.80 -9.65
C GLU A 604 12.67 3.30 -9.73
N GLN A 605 13.00 2.21 -9.02
CA GLN A 605 14.35 1.67 -8.95
C GLN A 605 14.61 0.58 -10.00
N LEU A 606 15.75 0.66 -10.68
CA LEU A 606 16.26 -0.38 -11.58
C LEU A 606 16.36 -1.72 -10.86
N GLN A 607 15.83 -2.76 -11.49
CA GLN A 607 16.01 -4.13 -11.04
C GLN A 607 17.12 -4.81 -11.84
N THR A 608 17.89 -5.65 -11.15
CA THR A 608 18.96 -6.45 -11.77
C THR A 608 18.56 -7.92 -11.73
N LEU A 609 18.55 -8.56 -12.89
CA LEU A 609 18.32 -9.99 -13.11
C LEU A 609 19.57 -10.53 -13.80
N PHE A 610 20.55 -10.94 -13.00
CA PHE A 610 21.91 -11.24 -13.47
C PHE A 610 22.53 -10.09 -14.27
N THR A 611 22.74 -10.25 -15.58
CA THR A 611 23.30 -9.22 -16.46
C THR A 611 22.23 -8.26 -16.99
N VAL A 612 20.96 -8.66 -16.96
CA VAL A 612 19.84 -7.81 -17.39
C VAL A 612 19.55 -6.75 -16.33
N ARG A 613 19.50 -5.48 -16.75
CA ARG A 613 19.07 -4.34 -15.92
C ARG A 613 17.94 -3.61 -16.61
N CYS A 614 16.82 -3.44 -15.91
CA CYS A 614 15.64 -2.79 -16.46
C CYS A 614 14.85 -2.09 -15.37
N SER A 615 14.16 -1.00 -15.73
CA SER A 615 13.25 -0.30 -14.83
C SER A 615 11.87 -0.96 -14.88
N PRO A 616 11.32 -1.41 -13.74
CA PRO A 616 9.95 -1.93 -13.69
C PRO A 616 8.89 -0.90 -14.11
N GLN A 617 9.17 0.40 -14.00
CA GLN A 617 8.26 1.43 -14.50
C GLN A 617 8.03 1.36 -16.00
N VAL A 618 9.07 1.04 -16.78
CA VAL A 618 8.94 0.84 -18.23
C VAL A 618 8.00 -0.33 -18.51
N ALA A 619 8.11 -1.40 -17.72
CA ALA A 619 7.17 -2.52 -17.77
C ALA A 619 5.73 -2.06 -17.48
N ALA A 620 5.55 -1.24 -16.45
CA ALA A 620 4.23 -0.76 -16.06
C ALA A 620 3.58 0.09 -17.17
N PHE A 621 4.33 1.01 -17.77
CA PHE A 621 3.83 1.81 -18.89
C PHE A 621 3.51 0.96 -20.12
N TYR A 622 4.37 -0.01 -20.46
CA TYR A 622 4.11 -0.94 -21.56
C TYR A 622 2.82 -1.72 -21.34
N VAL A 623 2.62 -2.30 -20.15
CA VAL A 623 1.43 -3.10 -19.87
C VAL A 623 0.18 -2.22 -19.81
N LEU A 624 0.26 -1.03 -19.21
CA LEU A 624 -0.87 -0.09 -19.23
C LEU A 624 -1.25 0.30 -20.65
N ASP A 625 -0.29 0.62 -21.51
CA ASP A 625 -0.55 0.88 -22.93
C ASP A 625 -1.32 -0.29 -23.56
N GLN A 626 -0.82 -1.53 -23.44
CA GLN A 626 -1.51 -2.70 -23.98
C GLN A 626 -2.95 -2.85 -23.45
N LEU A 627 -3.18 -2.57 -22.17
CA LEU A 627 -4.52 -2.66 -21.57
C LEU A 627 -5.47 -1.55 -22.04
N LEU A 628 -4.94 -0.38 -22.39
CA LEU A 628 -5.72 0.83 -22.69
C LEU A 628 -5.89 1.08 -24.19
N THR A 629 -5.06 0.45 -25.03
CA THR A 629 -5.05 0.67 -26.48
C THR A 629 -5.18 -0.63 -27.27
N GLY A 630 -4.85 -1.79 -26.67
CA GLY A 630 -4.74 -3.06 -27.39
C GLY A 630 -6.00 -3.92 -27.49
N PHE A 631 -7.11 -3.55 -26.83
CA PHE A 631 -8.41 -4.23 -26.97
C PHE A 631 -9.39 -3.45 -27.86
N ASN A 632 -10.66 -3.86 -27.86
CA ASN A 632 -11.74 -3.05 -28.42
C ASN A 632 -12.00 -1.81 -27.55
N GLU A 633 -12.70 -0.83 -28.12
CA GLU A 633 -12.96 0.46 -27.48
C GLU A 633 -13.63 0.30 -26.11
N ASP A 634 -14.65 -0.55 -25.98
CA ASP A 634 -15.35 -0.78 -24.72
C ASP A 634 -14.43 -1.32 -23.60
N ARG A 635 -13.60 -2.32 -23.90
CA ARG A 635 -12.70 -2.92 -22.90
C ARG A 635 -11.55 -1.97 -22.54
N ASN A 636 -11.06 -1.21 -23.52
CA ASN A 636 -10.06 -0.17 -23.29
C ASN A 636 -10.59 0.91 -22.33
N LEU A 637 -11.85 1.36 -22.54
CA LEU A 637 -12.51 2.32 -21.67
C LEU A 637 -12.80 1.74 -20.27
N GLU A 638 -13.18 0.46 -20.17
CA GLU A 638 -13.35 -0.23 -18.89
C GLU A 638 -12.05 -0.26 -18.08
N ASN A 639 -10.94 -0.65 -18.71
CA ASN A 639 -9.61 -0.67 -18.10
C ASN A 639 -9.17 0.75 -17.67
N ALA A 640 -9.41 1.76 -18.51
CA ALA A 640 -9.13 3.16 -18.19
C ALA A 640 -9.97 3.66 -17.01
N SER A 641 -11.27 3.34 -16.97
CA SER A 641 -12.13 3.65 -15.83
C SER A 641 -11.64 2.96 -14.54
N GLN A 642 -11.13 1.73 -14.66
CA GLN A 642 -10.52 1.03 -13.54
C GLN A 642 -9.27 1.78 -13.03
N VAL A 643 -8.39 2.26 -13.92
CA VAL A 643 -7.23 3.10 -13.53
C VAL A 643 -7.67 4.31 -12.71
N VAL A 644 -8.71 5.02 -13.16
CA VAL A 644 -9.28 6.16 -12.43
C VAL A 644 -9.82 5.74 -11.06
N SER A 645 -10.63 4.68 -11.01
CA SER A 645 -11.27 4.19 -9.77
C SER A 645 -10.28 3.72 -8.70
N LEU A 646 -9.08 3.30 -9.12
CA LEU A 646 -8.00 2.84 -8.25
C LEU A 646 -7.03 3.96 -7.85
N GLY A 647 -7.29 5.21 -8.27
CA GLY A 647 -6.44 6.36 -7.95
C GLY A 647 -5.16 6.46 -8.79
N GLY A 648 -5.08 5.73 -9.92
CA GLY A 648 -3.88 5.71 -10.77
C GLY A 648 -3.52 7.06 -11.39
N LEU A 649 -4.47 7.99 -11.50
CA LEU A 649 -4.23 9.34 -12.01
C LEU A 649 -3.16 10.11 -11.21
N ASN A 650 -3.11 9.94 -9.89
CA ASN A 650 -2.10 10.63 -9.07
C ASN A 650 -0.68 10.15 -9.41
N LEU A 651 -0.52 8.84 -9.59
CA LEU A 651 0.76 8.24 -10.01
C LEU A 651 1.18 8.74 -11.40
N LEU A 652 0.23 8.84 -12.34
CA LEU A 652 0.50 9.31 -13.69
C LEU A 652 0.84 10.81 -13.72
N ILE A 653 0.12 11.64 -12.97
CA ILE A 653 0.40 13.08 -12.85
C ILE A 653 1.80 13.32 -12.27
N ARG A 654 2.16 12.59 -11.19
CA ARG A 654 3.51 12.64 -10.63
C ARG A 654 4.58 12.23 -11.66
N ASN A 655 4.30 11.24 -12.49
CA ASN A 655 5.21 10.82 -13.57
C ASN A 655 5.33 11.86 -14.69
N VAL A 656 4.28 12.63 -15.01
CA VAL A 656 4.37 13.75 -15.96
C VAL A 656 5.35 14.83 -15.48
N GLU A 657 5.48 15.00 -14.17
CA GLU A 657 6.39 15.97 -13.55
C GLU A 657 7.83 15.46 -13.45
N MET A 658 8.00 14.22 -12.97
CA MET A 658 9.30 13.71 -12.51
C MET A 658 9.91 12.62 -13.40
N GLY A 659 9.15 12.09 -14.37
CA GLY A 659 9.59 10.98 -15.22
C GLY A 659 10.59 11.37 -16.31
N GLY A 660 11.17 10.36 -16.97
CA GLY A 660 11.90 10.56 -18.21
C GLY A 660 10.96 10.93 -19.37
N VAL A 661 11.51 11.34 -20.51
CA VAL A 661 10.72 11.86 -21.64
C VAL A 661 9.72 10.81 -22.16
N LEU A 662 10.14 9.56 -22.27
CA LEU A 662 9.28 8.47 -22.75
C LEU A 662 8.17 8.16 -21.74
N GLU A 663 8.48 8.07 -20.45
CA GLU A 663 7.51 7.82 -19.39
C GLU A 663 6.48 8.96 -19.31
N ARG A 664 6.92 10.21 -19.44
CA ARG A 664 6.07 11.39 -19.43
C ARG A 664 5.09 11.41 -20.61
N ASN A 665 5.54 11.05 -21.81
CA ASN A 665 4.67 10.93 -22.99
C ASN A 665 3.63 9.81 -22.82
N ASN A 666 4.05 8.65 -22.32
CA ASN A 666 3.15 7.55 -22.02
C ASN A 666 2.14 7.92 -20.93
N ALA A 667 2.57 8.62 -19.88
CA ALA A 667 1.70 9.13 -18.84
C ALA A 667 0.64 10.09 -19.42
N ALA A 668 1.04 11.02 -20.30
CA ALA A 668 0.11 11.94 -20.96
C ALA A 668 -0.94 11.21 -21.82
N MET A 669 -0.52 10.20 -22.57
CA MET A 669 -1.41 9.34 -23.36
C MET A 669 -2.41 8.58 -22.47
N ILE A 670 -1.92 7.95 -21.39
CA ILE A 670 -2.76 7.17 -20.45
C ILE A 670 -3.76 8.10 -19.74
N ILE A 671 -3.33 9.29 -19.30
CA ILE A 671 -4.22 10.28 -18.70
C ILE A 671 -5.32 10.68 -19.70
N SER A 672 -4.98 10.88 -20.97
CA SER A 672 -5.99 11.17 -22.02
C SER A 672 -6.99 10.04 -22.18
N CYS A 673 -6.56 8.78 -22.11
CA CYS A 673 -7.46 7.62 -22.11
C CYS A 673 -8.38 7.62 -20.87
N CYS A 674 -7.84 7.96 -19.70
CA CYS A 674 -8.61 8.07 -18.46
C CYS A 674 -9.68 9.16 -18.52
N ILE A 675 -9.37 10.33 -19.10
CA ILE A 675 -10.35 11.43 -19.28
C ILE A 675 -11.47 11.00 -20.24
N ARG A 676 -11.15 10.30 -21.33
CA ARG A 676 -12.15 9.77 -22.27
C ARG A 676 -13.07 8.74 -21.61
N ALA A 677 -12.54 7.89 -20.73
CA ALA A 677 -13.32 6.88 -20.02
C ALA A 677 -14.16 7.44 -18.87
N ASP A 678 -13.63 8.43 -18.14
CA ASP A 678 -14.32 9.09 -17.04
C ASP A 678 -14.07 10.60 -17.09
N GLY A 679 -14.92 11.32 -17.83
CA GLY A 679 -14.83 12.78 -17.96
C GLY A 679 -14.95 13.55 -16.63
N SER A 680 -15.41 12.91 -15.55
CA SER A 680 -15.45 13.55 -14.22
C SER A 680 -14.05 13.83 -13.67
N CYS A 681 -13.04 13.07 -14.10
CA CYS A 681 -11.65 13.26 -13.66
C CYS A 681 -10.95 14.45 -14.34
N ARG A 682 -11.51 14.98 -15.44
CA ARG A 682 -10.91 16.08 -16.23
C ARG A 682 -10.55 17.30 -15.38
N ASN A 683 -11.46 17.73 -14.51
CA ASN A 683 -11.23 18.89 -13.63
C ASN A 683 -10.10 18.64 -12.63
N TYR A 684 -10.02 17.41 -12.09
CA TYR A 684 -8.96 17.02 -11.17
C TYR A 684 -7.59 17.02 -11.85
N VAL A 685 -7.51 16.45 -13.06
CA VAL A 685 -6.27 16.46 -13.85
C VAL A 685 -5.88 17.89 -14.20
N ALA A 686 -6.81 18.73 -14.68
CA ALA A 686 -6.53 20.12 -15.05
C ALA A 686 -5.99 20.94 -13.87
N ASP A 687 -6.50 20.73 -12.66
CA ASP A 687 -6.02 21.39 -11.43
C ASP A 687 -4.60 20.94 -11.08
N LYS A 688 -4.33 19.63 -11.11
CA LYS A 688 -3.11 19.05 -10.54
C LYS A 688 -1.93 18.90 -11.50
N ILE A 689 -2.17 18.79 -12.80
CA ILE A 689 -1.10 18.55 -13.76
C ILE A 689 -0.18 19.77 -13.87
N ASN A 690 1.14 19.53 -13.91
CA ASN A 690 2.12 20.57 -14.17
C ASN A 690 2.13 20.96 -15.66
N LYS A 691 1.66 22.18 -15.94
CA LYS A 691 1.52 22.70 -17.30
C LYS A 691 2.89 22.97 -17.93
N ALA A 692 3.85 23.46 -17.15
CA ALA A 692 5.21 23.70 -17.63
C ALA A 692 5.88 22.39 -18.08
N SER A 693 5.66 21.29 -17.34
CA SER A 693 6.12 19.96 -17.72
C SER A 693 5.49 19.46 -19.03
N LEU A 694 4.23 19.78 -19.33
CA LEU A 694 3.64 19.44 -20.63
C LEU A 694 4.27 20.25 -21.77
N LEU A 695 4.50 21.54 -21.55
CA LEU A 695 5.12 22.42 -22.55
C LEU A 695 6.57 22.01 -22.85
N GLU A 696 7.33 21.59 -21.84
CA GLU A 696 8.68 21.04 -22.01
C GLU A 696 8.71 19.87 -23.00
N LEU A 697 7.75 18.94 -22.91
CA LEU A 697 7.66 17.79 -23.81
C LEU A 697 7.41 18.21 -25.26
N ILE A 698 6.61 19.26 -25.46
CA ILE A 698 6.35 19.82 -26.80
C ILE A 698 7.64 20.40 -27.39
N VAL A 699 8.46 21.09 -26.57
CA VAL A 699 9.74 21.67 -27.00
C VAL A 699 10.79 20.60 -27.32
N GLY A 700 10.77 19.47 -26.62
CA GLY A 700 11.74 18.36 -26.75
C GLY A 700 11.87 17.71 -28.14
N ASN A 701 11.01 18.07 -29.10
CA ASN A 701 11.11 17.75 -30.54
C ASN A 701 11.38 16.27 -30.87
N HIS A 702 10.57 15.37 -30.29
CA HIS A 702 10.55 13.95 -30.66
C HIS A 702 9.49 13.71 -31.74
N LYS A 703 9.91 13.15 -32.88
CA LYS A 703 9.13 13.10 -34.14
C LYS A 703 7.78 12.35 -34.05
N ASP A 704 7.57 11.53 -33.03
CA ASP A 704 6.41 10.61 -32.96
C ASP A 704 5.60 10.65 -31.64
N SER A 705 5.98 11.47 -30.65
CA SER A 705 5.42 11.36 -29.28
C SER A 705 4.63 12.56 -28.77
N ASN A 706 4.66 13.70 -29.47
CA ASN A 706 4.08 14.95 -28.97
C ASN A 706 2.55 15.03 -29.17
N GLY A 707 1.99 14.23 -30.08
CA GLY A 707 0.55 14.15 -30.32
C GLY A 707 -0.25 13.79 -29.06
N SER A 708 0.27 12.92 -28.21
CA SER A 708 -0.35 12.56 -26.93
C SER A 708 -0.46 13.74 -25.96
N VAL A 709 0.53 14.63 -25.95
CA VAL A 709 0.54 15.83 -25.11
C VAL A 709 -0.46 16.87 -25.64
N ILE A 710 -0.51 17.05 -26.96
CA ILE A 710 -1.48 17.95 -27.60
C ILE A 710 -2.92 17.43 -27.43
N ALA A 711 -3.14 16.13 -27.57
CA ALA A 711 -4.42 15.49 -27.31
C ALA A 711 -4.85 15.72 -25.85
N LEU A 712 -3.93 15.54 -24.90
CA LEU A 712 -4.19 15.82 -23.49
C LEU A 712 -4.55 17.29 -23.24
N LEU A 713 -3.76 18.23 -23.77
CA LEU A 713 -4.05 19.66 -23.64
C LEU A 713 -5.43 19.99 -24.22
N THR A 714 -5.78 19.42 -25.36
CA THR A 714 -7.10 19.63 -25.98
C THR A 714 -8.22 19.10 -25.08
N GLU A 715 -8.08 17.90 -24.53
CA GLU A 715 -9.04 17.34 -23.55
C GLU A 715 -9.18 18.23 -22.31
N LEU A 716 -8.08 18.81 -21.83
CA LEU A 716 -8.07 19.71 -20.68
C LEU A 716 -8.66 21.10 -20.98
N LEU A 717 -8.85 21.48 -22.25
CA LEU A 717 -9.59 22.69 -22.62
C LEU A 717 -11.12 22.47 -22.66
N CYS A 718 -11.58 21.22 -22.66
CA CYS A 718 -12.99 20.85 -22.63
C CYS A 718 -13.59 20.88 -21.20
N LEU A 719 -13.21 21.85 -20.36
CA LEU A 719 -13.72 21.96 -18.98
C LEU A 719 -15.14 22.52 -18.95
N ASN A 720 -15.93 22.09 -17.97
CA ASN A 720 -17.36 22.44 -17.89
C ASN A 720 -17.62 23.90 -17.50
N ARG A 721 -16.63 24.62 -16.95
CA ARG A 721 -16.78 26.00 -16.47
C ARG A 721 -15.78 26.92 -17.18
N ARG A 722 -16.29 28.00 -17.75
CA ARG A 722 -15.49 29.04 -18.41
C ARG A 722 -14.38 29.59 -17.52
N THR A 723 -14.66 29.80 -16.23
CA THR A 723 -13.65 30.29 -15.27
C THR A 723 -12.45 29.35 -15.13
N GLN A 724 -12.68 28.05 -15.13
CA GLN A 724 -11.63 27.03 -15.02
C GLN A 724 -10.82 26.93 -16.32
N ILE A 725 -11.46 27.09 -17.48
CA ILE A 725 -10.77 27.20 -18.76
C ILE A 725 -9.85 28.43 -18.77
N THR A 726 -10.38 29.59 -18.35
CA THR A 726 -9.61 30.84 -18.27
C THR A 726 -8.43 30.72 -17.31
N GLU A 727 -8.62 30.12 -16.13
CA GLU A 727 -7.56 29.85 -15.15
C GLU A 727 -6.50 28.90 -15.72
N PHE A 728 -6.91 27.79 -16.32
CA PHE A 728 -5.99 26.85 -16.97
C PHE A 728 -5.19 27.50 -18.10
N LEU A 729 -5.83 28.30 -18.97
CA LEU A 729 -5.16 29.02 -20.05
C LEU A 729 -4.21 30.09 -19.51
N ASN A 730 -4.57 30.81 -18.44
CA ASN A 730 -3.68 31.76 -17.78
C ASN A 730 -2.43 31.07 -17.22
N ASP A 731 -2.61 29.92 -16.58
CA ASP A 731 -1.49 29.13 -16.05
C ASP A 731 -0.60 28.60 -17.16
N LEU A 732 -1.22 28.17 -18.27
CA LEU A 732 -0.51 27.72 -19.46
C LEU A 732 0.29 28.86 -20.10
N LEU A 733 -0.20 30.10 -20.10
CA LEU A 733 0.52 31.27 -20.63
C LEU A 733 1.81 31.61 -19.87
N ASN A 734 1.98 31.14 -18.64
CA ASN A 734 3.22 31.32 -17.88
C ASN A 734 4.44 30.68 -18.60
N GLY A 735 4.19 29.78 -19.56
CA GLY A 735 5.22 29.24 -20.42
C GLY A 735 6.11 28.21 -19.74
N TRP A 736 7.21 27.88 -20.40
CA TRP A 736 8.25 27.01 -19.86
C TRP A 736 9.63 27.58 -20.19
N GLY A 737 10.54 27.61 -19.20
CA GLY A 737 11.92 28.04 -19.42
C GLY A 737 12.07 29.49 -19.93
N GLY A 738 11.09 30.37 -19.67
CA GLY A 738 11.03 31.73 -20.20
C GLY A 738 10.51 31.84 -21.64
N LEU A 739 10.18 30.72 -22.30
CA LEU A 739 9.52 30.70 -23.61
C LEU A 739 8.02 30.88 -23.44
N ASN A 740 7.45 31.77 -24.24
CA ASN A 740 6.00 31.96 -24.31
C ASN A 740 5.33 30.75 -24.97
N THR A 741 4.27 30.23 -24.34
CA THR A 741 3.44 29.12 -24.83
C THR A 741 2.97 29.28 -26.26
N MET A 742 2.54 30.47 -26.67
CA MET A 742 2.11 30.73 -28.04
C MET A 742 3.26 30.52 -29.03
N HIS A 743 4.49 30.93 -28.67
CA HIS A 743 5.67 30.68 -29.51
C HIS A 743 6.00 29.19 -29.60
N ILE A 744 5.95 28.47 -28.47
CA ILE A 744 6.15 27.01 -28.41
C ILE A 744 5.16 26.31 -29.36
N LEU A 745 3.86 26.64 -29.24
CA LEU A 745 2.81 26.04 -30.05
C LEU A 745 2.88 26.45 -31.53
N MET A 746 3.29 27.68 -31.85
CA MET A 746 3.50 28.11 -33.24
C MET A 746 4.65 27.36 -33.92
N VAL A 747 5.78 27.17 -33.22
CA VAL A 747 6.90 26.36 -33.72
C VAL A 747 6.47 24.89 -33.87
N TYR A 748 5.67 24.38 -32.94
CA TYR A 748 5.12 23.04 -33.05
C TYR A 748 4.17 22.90 -34.26
N LEU A 749 3.26 23.86 -34.46
CA LEU A 749 2.30 23.86 -35.57
C LEU A 749 2.98 23.78 -36.95
N GLN A 750 4.12 24.45 -37.13
CA GLN A 750 4.91 24.40 -38.37
C GLN A 750 5.47 23.02 -38.67
N LYS A 751 5.74 22.22 -37.63
CA LYS A 751 6.32 20.88 -37.71
C LYS A 751 5.29 19.75 -37.59
N ALA A 752 4.08 20.06 -37.12
CA ALA A 752 3.03 19.09 -36.82
C ALA A 752 2.46 18.40 -38.07
N GLN A 753 2.05 17.15 -37.89
CA GLN A 753 1.35 16.36 -38.91
C GLN A 753 -0.03 16.96 -39.23
N PRO A 754 -0.58 16.72 -40.43
CA PRO A 754 -1.87 17.28 -40.84
C PRO A 754 -3.02 17.05 -39.85
N GLU A 755 -3.02 15.93 -39.15
CA GLU A 755 -4.05 15.51 -38.18
C GLU A 755 -3.96 16.31 -36.87
N GLU A 756 -2.77 16.75 -36.48
CA GLU A 756 -2.52 17.48 -35.23
C GLU A 756 -2.70 18.99 -35.39
N ARG A 757 -2.47 19.53 -36.60
CA ARG A 757 -2.55 20.97 -36.88
C ARG A 757 -3.87 21.61 -36.42
N PRO A 758 -5.06 21.02 -36.64
CA PRO A 758 -6.32 21.60 -36.16
C PRO A 758 -6.39 21.71 -34.64
N LEU A 759 -5.85 20.71 -33.91
CA LEU A 759 -5.85 20.70 -32.45
C LEU A 759 -4.94 21.81 -31.90
N VAL A 760 -3.74 21.93 -32.46
CA VAL A 760 -2.77 22.96 -32.07
C VAL A 760 -3.30 24.36 -32.41
N ALA A 761 -3.89 24.53 -33.60
CA ALA A 761 -4.50 25.80 -34.02
C ALA A 761 -5.67 26.20 -33.12
N ALA A 762 -6.48 25.24 -32.67
CA ALA A 762 -7.57 25.50 -31.72
C ALA A 762 -7.05 25.97 -30.36
N ILE A 763 -5.99 25.35 -29.83
CA ILE A 763 -5.34 25.79 -28.58
C ILE A 763 -4.78 27.22 -28.74
N LEU A 764 -4.08 27.49 -29.85
CA LEU A 764 -3.55 28.81 -30.16
C LEU A 764 -4.64 29.89 -30.24
N LEU A 765 -5.75 29.60 -30.92
CA LEU A 765 -6.89 30.51 -31.02
C LEU A 765 -7.50 30.83 -29.65
N GLN A 766 -7.63 29.82 -28.76
CA GLN A 766 -8.14 30.04 -27.41
C GLN A 766 -7.21 30.92 -26.57
N LEU A 767 -5.89 30.74 -26.72
CA LEU A 767 -4.91 31.59 -26.08
C LEU A 767 -4.94 33.03 -26.63
N ASP A 768 -5.11 33.20 -27.95
CA ASP A 768 -5.15 34.51 -28.61
C ASP A 768 -6.37 35.33 -28.18
N LEU A 769 -7.55 34.69 -28.15
CA LEU A 769 -8.79 35.30 -27.65
C LEU A 769 -8.67 35.76 -26.18
N LEU A 770 -7.93 35.01 -25.35
CA LEU A 770 -7.67 35.37 -23.96
C LEU A 770 -6.78 36.61 -23.84
N SER A 771 -5.73 36.70 -24.67
CA SER A 771 -4.83 37.85 -24.73
C SER A 771 -5.53 39.11 -25.23
N PHE A 772 -6.38 38.99 -26.26
CA PHE A 772 -7.16 40.10 -26.79
C PHE A 772 -8.15 40.68 -25.77
N CYS A 773 -8.77 39.82 -24.95
CA CYS A 773 -9.63 40.28 -23.84
C CYS A 773 -8.87 41.01 -22.72
N ARG A 774 -7.55 40.83 -22.59
CA ARG A 774 -6.71 41.55 -21.62
C ARG A 774 -6.29 42.93 -22.11
N GLU A 775 -6.19 43.17 -23.42
CA GLU A 775 -5.83 44.48 -23.98
C GLU A 775 -6.99 45.48 -24.03
N ILE A 776 -8.22 45.00 -23.88
CA ILE A 776 -9.46 45.81 -23.91
C ILE A 776 -9.92 46.25 -22.51
N LEU A 777 -9.38 45.65 -21.44
CA LEU A 777 -9.61 46.00 -20.03
C LEU A 777 -8.43 46.77 -19.46
#